data_AF-A0A1W0ABT4-F1
#
_entry.id   AF-A0A1W0ABT4-F1
#
_cell.length_a   1.000
_cell.length_b   1.000
_cell.length_c   1.000
_cell.angle_alpha   90.00
_cell.angle_beta   90.00
_cell.angle_gamma   90.00
#
_symmetry.space_group_name_H-M   'P 1'
#
loop_
_entity.id
_entity.type
_entity.pdbx_description
1 polymer ?
#
loop_
_entity_poly.entity_id
_entity_poly.type
_entity_poly.pdbx_seq_one_letter_code
_entity_poly.pdbx_strand_id
1 'polypeptide(L)'
;MYKKPSTIEDQYAGMDTPQANQRDMIETGSSRKGYNIPNTEPRGPSMAPVEMADNAGGSAKDNIITVHGYMHKQGKRALKGPLHKSWKRRYFALEKAKIYYFHSHLDCRQYFSNRNTDLVVGAIDLRDALQLRPSARLDLPAKGFEIHTKRRLWVLCPESDDEYRMWFQGVEQAIVSNGAGNVIERKLPNVRKYEMKGVATYRFLYFVFLLAGLVEIAGLVFWFVVGLQPCDAARPTATCTQILSQTMDELHCQAKPMNGVFKVPKFWLKFAGVANVICFAKPSIGQWISYFCLLVAEILSFILSSIYYLGMWKPVRRGAHYLDEFEPKLPDEQWPKVDVFICHYSEPAEETIDTLAACMNMQYPPHLLQIYVLDDGYCKTKWKKGEEVPTIELNKAILESAGDLRQEIAQFMYDRVCDPNEDMEVYAWRKLHSSANLPTTSRPRVVNRTDCAVGSFRDDYRYSGLPHVTFIGRAKPARHFSKAGNINNACYNEGANGRYCVILDNDMQPHPKFLLATLPFFFDSEDRQGVNTFRCCGSGCNRVARMCCASCKIAGVPEEQMSFCSKTCFENAMHTASALHRRQANGTMSDTGKVQKELRCVTCNSKVDKNGLCKSCQRSANADERVNFAQLKHYSDEVRDNSVAFVQTPQYFRDCVQFQI
;
A
#
# COMPACT_ATOMS: atom_id res chain seq x y z
N MET A 1 20.89 51.12 -43.32
CA MET A 1 21.96 50.37 -42.63
C MET A 1 21.33 49.76 -41.38
N TYR A 2 20.59 48.65 -41.38
CA TYR A 2 20.94 47.25 -41.66
C TYR A 2 22.20 46.73 -40.95
N LYS A 3 21.99 45.92 -39.90
CA LYS A 3 22.66 44.63 -39.65
C LYS A 3 21.80 43.77 -38.71
N LYS A 4 21.33 42.62 -39.22
CA LYS A 4 20.78 41.47 -38.48
C LYS A 4 21.90 40.79 -37.67
N PRO A 5 21.57 40.04 -36.61
CA PRO A 5 22.29 38.83 -36.25
C PRO A 5 21.46 37.56 -36.49
N SER A 6 22.22 36.49 -36.68
CA SER A 6 21.96 35.16 -37.23
C SER A 6 21.12 34.21 -36.38
N THR A 7 20.45 33.29 -37.07
CA THR A 7 19.71 32.12 -36.58
C THR A 7 20.64 31.00 -36.11
N ILE A 8 20.11 30.14 -35.24
CA ILE A 8 20.76 29.05 -34.47
C ILE A 8 20.97 27.76 -35.31
N GLU A 9 21.10 27.87 -36.64
CA GLU A 9 21.20 26.68 -37.54
C GLU A 9 22.64 26.28 -37.92
N ASP A 10 23.68 26.93 -37.38
CA ASP A 10 25.07 26.75 -37.85
C ASP A 10 26.05 26.10 -36.83
N GLN A 11 25.60 25.27 -35.87
CA GLN A 11 26.53 24.72 -34.86
C GLN A 11 26.68 23.21 -34.68
N TYR A 12 26.02 22.33 -35.44
CA TYR A 12 26.29 20.87 -35.31
C TYR A 12 26.29 20.08 -36.63
N ALA A 13 26.90 20.64 -37.68
CA ALA A 13 27.34 19.86 -38.83
C ALA A 13 28.69 19.18 -38.50
N GLY A 14 28.66 17.88 -38.21
CA GLY A 14 29.87 17.04 -38.24
C GLY A 14 29.93 15.95 -37.19
N MET A 15 29.25 14.83 -37.42
CA MET A 15 29.78 13.48 -37.11
C MET A 15 29.19 12.46 -38.09
N ASP A 16 30.10 11.78 -38.78
CA ASP A 16 29.84 10.76 -39.79
C ASP A 16 29.20 9.48 -39.20
N THR A 17 28.27 8.91 -39.96
CA THR A 17 27.69 7.57 -39.74
C THR A 17 28.56 6.50 -40.43
N PRO A 18 28.92 5.38 -39.77
CA PRO A 18 29.51 4.25 -40.47
C PRO A 18 28.41 3.38 -41.10
N GLN A 19 28.57 3.18 -42.41
CA GLN A 19 27.74 2.35 -43.27
C GLN A 19 27.75 0.86 -42.89
N ALA A 20 26.58 0.24 -43.10
CA ALA A 20 26.42 -1.20 -43.20
C ALA A 20 27.22 -1.75 -44.39
N ASN A 21 27.92 -2.87 -44.17
CA ASN A 21 28.40 -3.70 -45.26
C ASN A 21 28.25 -5.19 -44.95
N GLN A 22 28.02 -5.91 -46.04
CA GLN A 22 27.38 -7.21 -46.22
C GLN A 22 28.41 -8.37 -46.29
N ARG A 23 27.92 -9.62 -46.14
CA ARG A 23 28.51 -10.91 -46.60
C ARG A 23 29.58 -11.54 -45.66
N ASP A 24 29.64 -12.84 -45.38
CA ASP A 24 29.37 -14.05 -46.18
C ASP A 24 28.93 -15.27 -45.34
N MET A 25 28.17 -16.17 -45.97
CA MET A 25 27.96 -17.56 -45.55
C MET A 25 29.18 -18.41 -45.92
N ILE A 26 29.74 -19.18 -44.98
CA ILE A 26 30.47 -20.44 -45.25
C ILE A 26 30.21 -21.44 -44.12
N GLU A 27 29.64 -22.60 -44.47
CA GLU A 27 29.56 -23.82 -43.66
C GLU A 27 30.94 -24.36 -43.30
N THR A 28 31.10 -24.97 -42.12
CA THR A 28 31.78 -26.26 -41.96
C THR A 28 31.59 -26.77 -40.53
N GLY A 29 31.12 -28.01 -40.40
CA GLY A 29 30.85 -28.62 -39.10
C GLY A 29 32.11 -29.09 -38.37
N SER A 30 31.96 -29.43 -37.09
CA SER A 30 32.52 -30.66 -36.49
C SER A 30 32.30 -30.71 -34.97
N SER A 31 31.84 -31.88 -34.54
CA SER A 31 32.11 -32.49 -33.22
C SER A 31 31.39 -31.96 -31.99
N ARG A 32 30.26 -32.63 -31.71
CA ARG A 32 29.86 -33.01 -30.35
C ARG A 32 31.07 -33.61 -29.61
N LYS A 33 31.57 -32.93 -28.58
CA LYS A 33 32.34 -33.57 -27.50
C LYS A 33 31.42 -33.72 -26.29
N GLY A 34 31.14 -34.99 -25.98
CA GLY A 34 30.36 -35.39 -24.82
C GLY A 34 31.04 -34.92 -23.53
N TYR A 35 30.23 -34.36 -22.64
CA TYR A 35 30.60 -34.21 -21.24
C TYR A 35 30.31 -35.54 -20.54
N ASN A 36 31.37 -36.19 -20.07
CA ASN A 36 31.32 -37.32 -19.17
C ASN A 36 30.53 -36.94 -17.91
N ILE A 37 29.47 -37.71 -17.65
CA ILE A 37 28.75 -37.73 -16.38
C ILE A 37 29.62 -38.52 -15.39
N PRO A 38 30.10 -37.94 -14.27
CA PRO A 38 30.64 -38.74 -13.19
C PRO A 38 29.45 -39.36 -12.43
N ASN A 39 29.55 -40.67 -12.21
CA ASN A 39 28.67 -41.54 -11.42
C ASN A 39 27.65 -40.83 -10.52
N THR A 40 26.37 -41.03 -10.83
CA THR A 40 25.23 -40.85 -9.95
C THR A 40 25.37 -41.74 -8.70
N GLU A 41 25.49 -41.13 -7.53
CA GLU A 41 25.09 -41.80 -6.27
C GLU A 41 23.56 -41.95 -6.25
N PRO A 42 23.01 -43.08 -5.76
CA PRO A 42 21.58 -43.33 -5.81
C PRO A 42 20.80 -42.35 -4.93
N ARG A 43 19.74 -41.75 -5.50
CA ARG A 43 18.75 -40.93 -4.79
C ARG A 43 18.23 -41.67 -3.56
N GLY A 44 18.46 -41.12 -2.37
CA GLY A 44 17.72 -41.51 -1.17
C GLY A 44 16.29 -40.97 -1.22
N PRO A 45 15.29 -41.69 -0.65
CA PRO A 45 13.90 -41.26 -0.66
C PRO A 45 13.67 -40.00 0.19
N SER A 46 12.63 -39.23 -0.14
CA SER A 46 12.15 -38.10 0.67
C SER A 46 11.79 -38.58 2.08
N MET A 47 12.44 -38.04 3.11
CA MET A 47 12.15 -38.40 4.50
C MET A 47 11.44 -37.26 5.24
N ALA A 48 10.52 -37.65 6.14
CA ALA A 48 9.91 -36.81 7.16
C ALA A 48 10.97 -36.28 8.15
N PRO A 49 10.63 -35.34 9.07
CA PRO A 49 11.56 -34.80 10.05
C PRO A 49 12.25 -35.93 10.81
N VAL A 50 13.58 -35.99 10.74
CA VAL A 50 14.34 -37.04 11.41
C VAL A 50 14.56 -36.64 12.86
N GLU A 51 13.84 -37.27 13.78
CA GLU A 51 14.28 -37.34 15.18
C GLU A 51 15.53 -38.22 15.24
N MET A 52 16.68 -37.62 15.56
CA MET A 52 17.92 -38.36 15.80
C MET A 52 17.95 -38.78 17.27
N ALA A 53 17.65 -40.06 17.54
CA ALA A 53 17.92 -40.77 18.80
C ALA A 53 18.76 -42.03 18.45
N ASP A 54 19.71 -42.55 19.20
CA ASP A 54 20.15 -42.39 20.59
C ASP A 54 21.68 -42.60 20.64
N ASN A 55 22.41 -41.72 21.33
CA ASN A 55 23.61 -42.03 22.14
C ASN A 55 24.37 -40.76 22.50
N ALA A 56 23.92 -40.07 23.57
CA ALA A 56 24.74 -39.35 24.54
C ALA A 56 23.81 -38.63 25.51
N GLY A 57 23.96 -38.90 26.82
CA GLY A 57 23.20 -38.23 27.87
C GLY A 57 23.45 -36.72 27.86
N GLY A 58 22.42 -35.94 27.49
CA GLY A 58 22.40 -34.49 27.55
C GLY A 58 21.10 -33.92 26.97
N SER A 59 20.46 -32.99 27.69
CA SER A 59 19.14 -32.37 27.43
C SER A 59 18.67 -32.33 25.95
N ALA A 60 17.74 -33.23 25.58
CA ALA A 60 17.33 -33.50 24.21
C ALA A 60 16.30 -32.51 23.59
N LYS A 61 16.00 -31.36 24.22
CA LYS A 61 14.96 -30.43 23.72
C LYS A 61 15.47 -29.23 22.91
N ASP A 62 16.78 -29.02 22.80
CA ASP A 62 17.33 -27.79 22.22
C ASP A 62 17.88 -27.89 20.79
N ASN A 63 17.98 -29.08 20.21
CA ASN A 63 18.71 -29.34 18.95
C ASN A 63 17.78 -29.77 17.78
N ILE A 64 16.58 -29.20 17.68
CA ILE A 64 15.64 -29.55 16.61
C ILE A 64 15.92 -28.68 15.36
N ILE A 65 16.34 -29.33 14.28
CA ILE A 65 16.43 -28.72 12.95
C ILE A 65 15.03 -28.71 12.34
N THR A 66 14.53 -27.54 11.95
CA THR A 66 13.17 -27.41 11.41
C THR A 66 13.12 -27.70 9.91
N VAL A 67 14.14 -27.26 9.17
CA VAL A 67 14.28 -27.50 7.72
C VAL A 67 15.75 -27.70 7.37
N HIS A 68 16.05 -28.66 6.49
CA HIS A 68 17.38 -28.88 5.96
C HIS A 68 17.34 -29.41 4.53
N GLY A 69 18.47 -29.32 3.82
CA GLY A 69 18.57 -29.75 2.43
C GLY A 69 19.68 -29.05 1.67
N TYR A 70 19.93 -29.48 0.45
CA TYR A 70 20.90 -28.81 -0.42
C TYR A 70 20.29 -27.55 -1.04
N MET A 71 21.09 -26.48 -1.10
CA MET A 71 20.73 -25.27 -1.85
C MET A 71 21.97 -24.72 -2.56
N HIS A 72 21.73 -24.00 -3.65
CA HIS A 72 22.73 -23.19 -4.32
C HIS A 72 22.76 -21.80 -3.70
N LYS A 73 23.93 -21.38 -3.22
CA LYS A 73 24.18 -20.00 -2.76
C LYS A 73 25.09 -19.26 -3.72
N GLN A 74 24.86 -17.95 -3.81
CA GLN A 74 25.75 -17.08 -4.56
C GLN A 74 27.15 -17.02 -3.93
N GLY A 75 28.19 -17.12 -4.77
CA GLY A 75 29.60 -16.91 -4.41
C GLY A 75 29.91 -15.46 -4.02
N LYS A 76 30.96 -15.25 -3.22
CA LYS A 76 31.50 -13.91 -2.88
C LYS A 76 32.48 -13.54 -4.00
N ARG A 77 32.30 -12.38 -4.67
CA ARG A 77 33.25 -11.90 -5.70
C ARG A 77 34.57 -11.48 -5.05
N ALA A 78 35.70 -11.77 -5.70
CA ALA A 78 37.00 -11.18 -5.37
C ALA A 78 37.37 -10.01 -6.31
N LEU A 79 36.90 -9.98 -7.58
CA LEU A 79 37.07 -8.87 -8.52
C LEU A 79 35.77 -8.56 -9.30
N LYS A 80 35.49 -7.28 -9.57
CA LYS A 80 34.35 -6.81 -10.38
C LYS A 80 34.74 -6.80 -11.88
N GLY A 81 34.03 -7.58 -12.71
CA GLY A 81 34.13 -7.59 -14.19
C GLY A 81 32.82 -8.10 -14.84
N PRO A 82 32.73 -8.26 -16.16
CA PRO A 82 31.47 -8.55 -16.87
C PRO A 82 31.07 -10.05 -16.94
N LEU A 83 31.75 -10.95 -16.23
CA LEU A 83 31.49 -12.40 -16.30
C LEU A 83 30.62 -12.91 -15.13
N HIS A 84 29.77 -13.91 -15.44
CA HIS A 84 28.72 -14.52 -14.61
C HIS A 84 29.17 -14.86 -13.17
N LYS A 85 28.25 -14.71 -12.20
CA LYS A 85 28.50 -15.01 -10.77
C LYS A 85 28.49 -16.53 -10.54
N SER A 86 29.50 -17.08 -9.87
CA SER A 86 29.58 -18.51 -9.56
C SER A 86 28.60 -18.92 -8.45
N TRP A 87 27.90 -20.03 -8.67
CA TRP A 87 26.98 -20.66 -7.72
C TRP A 87 27.69 -21.78 -6.97
N LYS A 88 27.51 -21.86 -5.66
CA LYS A 88 28.08 -22.92 -4.82
C LYS A 88 26.94 -23.72 -4.19
N ARG A 89 26.88 -25.02 -4.50
CA ARG A 89 26.00 -25.98 -3.81
C ARG A 89 26.54 -26.24 -2.39
N ARG A 90 25.68 -26.15 -1.38
CA ARG A 90 26.00 -26.40 0.03
C ARG A 90 24.81 -27.07 0.71
N TYR A 91 25.06 -27.82 1.76
CA TYR A 91 23.99 -28.37 2.60
C TYR A 91 23.61 -27.35 3.67
N PHE A 92 22.33 -27.05 3.84
CA PHE A 92 21.85 -26.06 4.80
C PHE A 92 20.96 -26.72 5.85
N ALA A 93 20.98 -26.17 7.06
CA ALA A 93 20.10 -26.57 8.15
C ALA A 93 19.65 -25.33 8.94
N LEU A 94 18.35 -25.22 9.18
CA LEU A 94 17.72 -24.17 9.95
C LEU A 94 17.48 -24.67 11.38
N GLU A 95 18.12 -24.00 12.34
CA GLU A 95 17.93 -24.22 13.77
C GLU A 95 17.46 -22.90 14.40
N LYS A 96 16.24 -22.90 14.93
CA LYS A 96 15.60 -21.71 15.53
C LYS A 96 15.66 -20.51 14.57
N ALA A 97 16.51 -19.53 14.84
CA ALA A 97 16.65 -18.29 14.05
C ALA A 97 17.95 -18.23 13.24
N LYS A 98 18.65 -19.35 13.03
CA LYS A 98 19.95 -19.36 12.36
C LYS A 98 20.01 -20.48 11.33
N ILE A 99 20.44 -20.13 10.12
CA ILE A 99 20.70 -21.09 9.05
C ILE A 99 22.20 -21.36 9.02
N TYR A 100 22.60 -22.59 9.27
CA TYR A 100 23.98 -23.06 9.07
C TYR A 100 24.12 -23.68 7.69
N TYR A 101 25.31 -23.59 7.11
CA TYR A 101 25.63 -24.30 5.88
C TYR A 101 26.99 -24.98 5.91
N PHE A 102 27.03 -26.13 5.25
CA PHE A 102 28.07 -27.16 5.35
C PHE A 102 28.53 -27.59 3.95
N HIS A 103 29.71 -28.21 3.85
CA HIS A 103 30.16 -28.81 2.60
C HIS A 103 29.30 -30.01 2.20
N SER A 104 28.94 -30.84 3.17
CA SER A 104 28.11 -32.03 2.98
C SER A 104 27.05 -32.20 4.07
N HIS A 105 26.08 -33.10 3.82
CA HIS A 105 25.13 -33.54 4.83
C HIS A 105 25.80 -34.25 6.02
N LEU A 106 26.92 -34.94 5.80
CA LEU A 106 27.66 -35.63 6.87
C LEU A 106 28.24 -34.65 7.89
N ASP A 107 28.82 -33.55 7.41
CA ASP A 107 29.34 -32.47 8.27
C ASP A 107 28.23 -31.83 9.11
N CYS A 108 27.04 -31.65 8.50
CA CYS A 108 25.86 -31.17 9.21
C CYS A 108 25.47 -32.12 10.34
N ARG A 109 25.34 -33.42 10.04
CA ARG A 109 24.98 -34.43 11.04
C ARG A 109 26.00 -34.49 12.18
N GLN A 110 27.29 -34.44 11.86
CA GLN A 110 28.35 -34.40 12.86
C GLN A 110 28.27 -33.14 13.72
N TYR A 111 28.10 -31.96 13.13
CA TYR A 111 27.97 -30.70 13.86
C TYR A 111 26.80 -30.72 14.85
N PHE A 112 25.62 -31.20 14.45
CA PHE A 112 24.50 -31.28 15.39
C PHE A 112 24.65 -32.39 16.44
N SER A 113 25.63 -33.29 16.27
CA SER A 113 25.98 -34.31 17.27
C SER A 113 27.06 -33.83 18.26
N ASN A 114 28.08 -33.11 17.80
CA ASN A 114 29.28 -32.79 18.59
C ASN A 114 29.58 -31.28 18.73
N ARG A 115 28.81 -30.42 18.06
CA ARG A 115 28.96 -28.94 18.01
C ARG A 115 30.35 -28.46 17.59
N ASN A 116 31.08 -29.24 16.79
CA ASN A 116 32.38 -28.84 16.24
C ASN A 116 32.22 -27.74 15.17
N THR A 117 32.61 -26.52 15.49
CA THR A 117 32.46 -25.33 14.63
C THR A 117 33.27 -25.39 13.34
N ASP A 118 34.34 -26.18 13.28
CA ASP A 118 35.19 -26.30 12.08
C ASP A 118 34.45 -26.94 10.89
N LEU A 119 33.37 -27.66 11.18
CA LEU A 119 32.49 -28.26 10.17
C LEU A 119 31.57 -27.22 9.49
N VAL A 120 31.34 -26.07 10.13
CA VAL A 120 30.41 -25.03 9.65
C VAL A 120 31.13 -24.13 8.66
N VAL A 121 30.67 -24.11 7.40
CA VAL A 121 31.22 -23.20 6.38
C VAL A 121 30.76 -21.76 6.62
N GLY A 122 29.56 -21.59 7.17
CA GLY A 122 29.10 -20.32 7.69
C GLY A 122 27.66 -20.37 8.17
N ALA A 123 27.18 -19.23 8.64
CA ALA A 123 25.82 -19.09 9.14
C ALA A 123 25.16 -17.79 8.67
N ILE A 124 23.83 -17.80 8.65
CA ILE A 124 22.95 -16.66 8.38
C ILE A 124 22.11 -16.47 9.63
N ASP A 125 22.28 -15.35 10.32
CA ASP A 125 21.46 -14.99 11.48
C ASP A 125 20.17 -14.30 11.01
N LEU A 126 19.04 -14.97 11.20
CA LEU A 126 17.73 -14.46 10.79
C LEU A 126 17.18 -13.42 11.76
N ARG A 127 17.78 -13.25 12.94
CA ARG A 127 17.40 -12.15 13.86
C ARG A 127 17.68 -10.77 13.26
N ASP A 128 18.65 -10.71 12.36
CA ASP A 128 19.00 -9.52 11.58
C ASP A 128 18.32 -9.45 10.21
N ALA A 129 17.39 -10.37 9.91
CA ALA A 129 16.61 -10.32 8.68
C ALA A 129 15.67 -9.11 8.71
N LEU A 130 15.75 -8.29 7.67
CA LEU A 130 14.87 -7.14 7.43
C LEU A 130 13.75 -7.50 6.47
N GLN A 131 14.04 -8.37 5.48
CA GLN A 131 13.12 -8.76 4.44
C GLN A 131 13.44 -10.17 3.92
N LEU A 132 12.38 -10.96 3.69
CA LEU A 132 12.40 -12.21 2.93
C LEU A 132 11.51 -12.03 1.69
N ARG A 133 11.98 -12.43 0.50
CA ARG A 133 11.19 -12.33 -0.74
C ARG A 133 11.58 -13.41 -1.75
N PRO A 134 10.68 -13.81 -2.66
CA PRO A 134 11.06 -14.55 -3.85
C PRO A 134 12.10 -13.76 -4.66
N SER A 135 13.05 -14.44 -5.29
CA SER A 135 14.02 -13.80 -6.19
C SER A 135 13.43 -13.71 -7.59
N ALA A 136 13.31 -12.50 -8.12
CA ALA A 136 12.85 -12.24 -9.49
C ALA A 136 13.97 -12.34 -10.54
N ARG A 137 15.16 -12.80 -10.14
CA ARG A 137 16.32 -12.88 -11.02
C ARG A 137 16.16 -14.01 -12.03
N LEU A 138 16.45 -13.72 -13.29
CA LEU A 138 16.41 -14.71 -14.38
C LEU A 138 17.69 -15.56 -14.48
N ASP A 139 18.78 -15.13 -13.83
CA ASP A 139 20.10 -15.79 -13.87
C ASP A 139 20.31 -16.79 -12.72
N LEU A 140 19.22 -17.32 -12.15
CA LEU A 140 19.23 -18.29 -11.06
C LEU A 140 19.29 -19.73 -11.61
N PRO A 141 20.00 -20.65 -10.93
CA PRO A 141 20.04 -22.06 -11.32
C PRO A 141 18.69 -22.78 -11.12
N ALA A 142 17.87 -22.28 -10.21
CA ALA A 142 16.52 -22.76 -9.89
C ALA A 142 15.73 -21.65 -9.19
N LYS A 143 14.44 -21.88 -8.93
CA LYS A 143 13.59 -20.93 -8.18
C LYS A 143 14.25 -20.61 -6.84
N GLY A 144 14.51 -19.34 -6.60
CA GLY A 144 15.29 -18.87 -5.46
C GLY A 144 14.58 -17.81 -4.66
N PHE A 145 15.05 -17.58 -3.44
CA PHE A 145 14.58 -16.53 -2.56
C PHE A 145 15.74 -15.73 -2.00
N GLU A 146 15.42 -14.52 -1.56
CA GLU A 146 16.36 -13.52 -1.08
C GLU A 146 16.09 -13.18 0.37
N ILE A 147 17.15 -13.25 1.18
CA ILE A 147 17.13 -12.82 2.59
C ILE A 147 17.99 -11.56 2.69
N HIS A 148 17.33 -10.43 2.94
CA HIS A 148 18.01 -9.17 3.21
C HIS A 148 18.30 -9.11 4.71
N THR A 149 19.57 -9.26 5.07
CA THR A 149 20.05 -9.02 6.44
C THR A 149 20.67 -7.64 6.53
N LYS A 150 20.84 -7.09 7.75
CA LYS A 150 21.48 -5.77 7.97
C LYS A 150 22.78 -5.53 7.19
N ARG A 151 23.58 -6.57 6.95
CA ARG A 151 24.92 -6.46 6.33
C ARG A 151 25.02 -7.03 4.92
N ARG A 152 24.04 -7.85 4.50
CA ARG A 152 24.18 -8.65 3.28
C ARG A 152 22.84 -9.12 2.74
N LEU A 153 22.75 -9.11 1.41
CA LEU A 153 21.78 -9.87 0.64
C LEU A 153 22.25 -11.32 0.43
N TRP A 154 21.44 -12.28 0.86
CA TRP A 154 21.65 -13.69 0.60
C TRP A 154 20.67 -14.15 -0.46
N VAL A 155 21.16 -14.78 -1.53
CA VAL A 155 20.34 -15.41 -2.57
C VAL A 155 20.55 -16.91 -2.48
N LEU A 156 19.48 -17.64 -2.22
CA LEU A 156 19.46 -19.09 -2.03
C LEU A 156 18.48 -19.72 -3.02
N CYS A 157 18.91 -20.79 -3.69
CA CYS A 157 18.12 -21.52 -4.68
C CYS A 157 18.06 -23.00 -4.27
N PRO A 158 16.95 -23.45 -3.66
CA PRO A 158 16.65 -24.87 -3.45
C PRO A 158 16.65 -25.67 -4.74
N GLU A 159 16.80 -27.00 -4.67
CA GLU A 159 17.00 -27.83 -5.87
C GLU A 159 15.69 -28.16 -6.59
N SER A 160 14.54 -28.03 -5.92
CA SER A 160 13.21 -28.24 -6.49
C SER A 160 12.19 -27.20 -6.00
N ASP A 161 11.04 -27.12 -6.68
CA ASP A 161 9.94 -26.23 -6.30
C ASP A 161 9.29 -26.61 -4.96
N ASP A 162 9.25 -27.90 -4.63
CA ASP A 162 8.75 -28.38 -3.33
C ASP A 162 9.73 -28.02 -2.20
N GLU A 163 11.03 -28.18 -2.44
CA GLU A 163 12.05 -27.71 -1.51
C GLU A 163 12.04 -26.19 -1.38
N TYR A 164 11.76 -25.46 -2.47
CA TYR A 164 11.57 -24.01 -2.42
C TYR A 164 10.45 -23.63 -1.46
N ARG A 165 9.27 -24.26 -1.57
CA ARG A 165 8.14 -23.99 -0.69
C ARG A 165 8.49 -24.33 0.77
N MET A 166 9.08 -25.50 1.00
CA MET A 166 9.52 -25.94 2.33
C MET A 166 10.51 -24.96 2.96
N TRP A 167 11.57 -24.59 2.24
CA TRP A 167 12.58 -23.65 2.73
C TRP A 167 12.02 -22.25 2.94
N PHE A 168 11.23 -21.75 1.99
CA PHE A 168 10.64 -20.41 2.09
C PHE A 168 9.73 -20.30 3.31
N GLN A 169 8.84 -21.28 3.50
CA GLN A 169 7.92 -21.32 4.64
C GLN A 169 8.67 -21.50 5.96
N GLY A 170 9.67 -22.39 6.03
CA GLY A 170 10.46 -22.60 7.25
C GLY A 170 11.26 -21.37 7.67
N VAL A 171 11.90 -20.69 6.71
CA VAL A 171 12.64 -19.44 6.96
C VAL A 171 11.69 -18.32 7.35
N GLU A 172 10.53 -18.21 6.70
CA GLU A 172 9.48 -17.26 7.07
C GLU A 172 9.01 -17.47 8.51
N GLN A 173 8.66 -18.70 8.88
CA GLN A 173 8.21 -19.05 10.23
C GLN A 173 9.31 -18.77 11.28
N ALA A 174 10.57 -19.07 10.96
CA ALA A 174 11.70 -18.76 11.83
C ALA A 174 11.89 -17.24 12.03
N ILE A 175 11.76 -16.43 10.98
CA ILE A 175 11.83 -14.97 11.07
C ILE A 175 10.69 -14.43 11.94
N VAL A 176 9.45 -14.86 11.67
CA VAL A 176 8.23 -14.42 12.38
C VAL A 176 8.26 -14.80 13.86
N SER A 177 8.57 -16.06 14.18
CA SER A 177 8.61 -16.56 15.56
C SER A 177 9.64 -15.86 16.44
N ASN A 178 10.70 -15.29 15.86
CA ASN A 178 11.75 -14.59 16.58
C ASN A 178 11.53 -13.07 16.66
N GLY A 179 10.40 -12.55 16.18
CA GLY A 179 10.13 -11.11 16.14
C GLY A 179 11.15 -10.31 15.29
N ALA A 180 11.88 -11.02 14.43
CA ALA A 180 12.82 -10.48 13.46
C ALA A 180 12.08 -10.21 12.15
N GLY A 181 12.54 -9.24 11.36
CA GLY A 181 11.81 -8.79 10.16
C GLY A 181 10.58 -7.93 10.46
N ASN A 182 10.18 -7.16 9.45
CA ASN A 182 8.87 -6.52 9.42
C ASN A 182 7.85 -7.65 9.18
N VAL A 183 7.04 -7.99 10.18
CA VAL A 183 6.10 -9.13 10.14
C VAL A 183 5.10 -8.95 9.00
N ILE A 184 5.09 -9.88 8.04
CA ILE A 184 4.14 -9.91 6.92
C ILE A 184 2.85 -10.57 7.44
N GLU A 185 1.85 -9.77 7.81
CA GLU A 185 0.50 -10.33 8.05
C GLU A 185 -0.24 -10.35 6.71
N ARG A 186 -0.30 -11.51 6.04
CA ARG A 186 -1.08 -11.69 4.80
C ARG A 186 -2.58 -11.65 5.13
N LYS A 187 -3.16 -10.45 5.19
CA LYS A 187 -4.63 -10.24 5.29
C LYS A 187 -5.24 -9.60 4.04
N LEU A 188 -4.43 -9.43 3.00
CA LEU A 188 -4.78 -9.04 1.66
C LEU A 188 -3.90 -9.89 0.74
N PRO A 189 -4.44 -10.53 -0.29
CA PRO A 189 -3.63 -11.23 -1.30
C PRO A 189 -2.60 -10.30 -1.97
N ASN A 190 -2.94 -9.03 -2.11
CA ASN A 190 -2.27 -8.10 -3.03
C ASN A 190 -1.48 -6.99 -2.33
N VAL A 191 -1.41 -7.01 -0.99
CA VAL A 191 -0.75 -5.96 -0.21
C VAL A 191 -0.05 -6.57 1.00
N ARG A 192 1.28 -6.41 1.08
CA ARG A 192 2.04 -6.84 2.25
C ARG A 192 1.78 -5.87 3.39
N LYS A 193 1.07 -6.28 4.45
CA LYS A 193 0.97 -5.46 5.66
C LYS A 193 2.18 -5.74 6.54
N TYR A 194 2.89 -4.69 6.93
CA TYR A 194 3.93 -4.77 7.93
C TYR A 194 3.48 -4.11 9.23
N GLU A 195 3.55 -4.86 10.33
CA GLU A 195 3.47 -4.27 11.66
C GLU A 195 4.81 -3.61 12.03
N MET A 196 4.76 -2.35 12.46
CA MET A 196 5.97 -1.64 12.88
C MET A 196 6.43 -2.14 14.26
N LYS A 197 7.74 -2.19 14.48
CA LYS A 197 8.31 -2.47 15.82
C LYS A 197 8.14 -1.24 16.72
N GLY A 198 8.10 -1.47 18.04
CA GLY A 198 8.05 -0.39 19.04
C GLY A 198 6.64 0.12 19.38
N VAL A 199 5.57 -0.54 18.92
CA VAL A 199 4.18 -0.14 19.22
C VAL A 199 3.89 -0.13 20.72
N ALA A 200 4.44 -1.07 21.49
CA ALA A 200 4.28 -1.07 22.95
C ALA A 200 4.95 0.15 23.61
N THR A 201 6.19 0.45 23.23
CA THR A 201 6.93 1.63 23.69
C THR A 201 6.20 2.91 23.30
N TYR A 202 5.70 2.98 22.06
CA TYR A 202 4.93 4.12 21.57
C TYR A 202 3.66 4.35 22.40
N ARG A 203 2.88 3.30 22.65
CA ARG A 203 1.67 3.38 23.48
C ARG A 203 1.98 3.82 24.91
N PHE A 204 3.07 3.30 25.49
CA PHE A 204 3.53 3.74 26.80
C PHE A 204 3.88 5.23 26.81
N LEU A 205 4.72 5.69 25.85
CA LEU A 205 5.09 7.10 25.72
C LEU A 205 3.88 8.00 25.47
N TYR A 206 2.88 7.52 24.73
CA TYR A 206 1.63 8.25 24.54
C TYR A 206 0.88 8.48 25.86
N PHE A 207 0.78 7.47 26.73
CA PHE A 207 0.17 7.65 28.05
C PHE A 207 0.99 8.59 28.94
N VAL A 208 2.32 8.51 28.90
CA VAL A 208 3.20 9.44 29.60
C VAL A 208 3.00 10.87 29.09
N PHE A 209 2.90 11.06 27.77
CA PHE A 209 2.59 12.34 27.15
C PHE A 209 1.25 12.91 27.63
N LEU A 210 0.19 12.09 27.67
CA LEU A 210 -1.12 12.53 28.17
C LEU A 210 -1.05 12.98 29.63
N LEU A 211 -0.37 12.20 30.48
CA LEU A 211 -0.20 12.54 31.89
C LEU A 211 0.60 13.84 32.06
N ALA A 212 1.71 13.98 31.33
CA ALA A 212 2.54 15.18 31.37
C ALA A 212 1.77 16.42 30.92
N GLY A 213 1.01 16.34 29.82
CA GLY A 213 0.19 17.47 29.35
C GLY A 213 -0.94 17.84 30.33
N LEU A 214 -1.56 16.86 31.00
CA LEU A 214 -2.52 17.15 32.07
C LEU A 214 -1.87 17.84 33.28
N VAL A 215 -0.65 17.42 33.65
CA VAL A 215 0.12 18.05 34.72
C VAL A 215 0.52 19.48 34.34
N GLU A 216 0.90 19.72 33.10
CA GLU A 216 1.25 21.05 32.59
C GLU A 216 0.04 22.00 32.59
N ILE A 217 -1.10 21.56 32.06
CA ILE A 217 -2.34 22.33 32.09
C ILE A 217 -2.77 22.61 33.54
N ALA A 218 -2.67 21.61 34.43
CA ALA A 218 -2.90 21.83 35.86
C ALA A 218 -1.88 22.82 36.46
N GLY A 219 -0.63 22.78 36.01
CA GLY A 219 0.42 23.78 36.27
C GLY A 219 -0.06 25.19 36.02
N LEU A 220 -0.50 25.45 34.79
CA LEU A 220 -0.98 26.75 34.35
C LEU A 220 -2.22 27.20 35.12
N VAL A 221 -3.17 26.28 35.36
CA VAL A 221 -4.44 26.58 36.02
C VAL A 221 -4.32 26.71 37.53
N PHE A 222 -3.37 26.05 38.19
CA PHE A 222 -3.29 26.03 39.65
C PHE A 222 -2.07 26.72 40.25
N TRP A 223 -0.90 26.69 39.60
CA TRP A 223 0.35 27.25 40.14
C TRP A 223 0.76 28.57 39.47
N PHE A 224 0.67 28.65 38.14
CA PHE A 224 1.17 29.81 37.37
C PHE A 224 0.09 30.81 37.00
N VAL A 225 -0.93 30.93 37.84
CA VAL A 225 -2.08 31.80 37.57
C VAL A 225 -1.74 33.24 37.90
N VAL A 226 -1.99 34.11 36.92
CA VAL A 226 -1.88 35.55 37.08
C VAL A 226 -2.79 36.03 38.22
N GLY A 227 -2.24 36.86 39.12
CA GLY A 227 -2.98 37.41 40.27
C GLY A 227 -3.04 36.53 41.53
N LEU A 228 -2.36 35.38 41.55
CA LEU A 228 -2.08 34.60 42.78
C LEU A 228 -0.68 34.83 43.34
N GLN A 229 0.22 35.45 42.57
CA GLN A 229 1.59 35.75 42.99
C GLN A 229 1.63 36.82 44.10
N PRO A 230 2.56 36.71 45.07
CA PRO A 230 2.78 37.75 46.07
C PRO A 230 3.18 39.06 45.40
N CYS A 231 2.77 40.19 45.98
CA CYS A 231 3.19 41.50 45.44
C CYS A 231 4.70 41.73 45.64
N ASP A 232 5.24 41.22 46.74
CA ASP A 232 6.66 41.18 47.05
C ASP A 232 7.02 39.76 47.51
N ALA A 233 7.87 39.08 46.75
CA ALA A 233 8.26 37.70 47.03
C ALA A 233 9.10 37.56 48.31
N ALA A 234 9.80 38.60 48.74
CA ALA A 234 10.65 38.57 49.93
C ALA A 234 9.82 38.67 51.23
N ARG A 235 8.61 39.25 51.17
CA ARG A 235 7.76 39.55 52.34
C ARG A 235 6.31 39.08 52.14
N PRO A 236 6.05 37.77 51.99
CA PRO A 236 4.72 37.26 51.65
C PRO A 236 3.65 37.55 52.73
N THR A 237 4.06 37.66 54.00
CA THR A 237 3.15 37.90 55.15
C THR A 237 2.95 39.37 55.49
N ALA A 238 3.58 40.31 54.77
CA ALA A 238 3.41 41.74 55.03
C ALA A 238 2.12 42.27 54.39
N THR A 239 1.50 43.28 55.00
CA THR A 239 0.32 43.93 54.41
C THR A 239 0.73 44.79 53.22
N CYS A 240 -0.20 45.04 52.29
CA CYS A 240 0.11 45.88 51.13
C CYS A 240 0.55 47.30 51.51
N THR A 241 0.03 47.86 52.61
CA THR A 241 0.44 49.18 53.11
C THR A 241 1.87 49.20 53.62
N GLN A 242 2.35 48.11 54.23
CA GLN A 242 3.73 47.97 54.68
C GLN A 242 4.69 47.80 53.49
N ILE A 243 4.29 47.00 52.49
CA ILE A 243 5.11 46.78 51.28
C ILE A 243 5.27 48.10 50.51
N LEU A 244 4.16 48.80 50.24
CA LEU A 244 4.14 50.03 49.45
C LEU A 244 4.84 51.22 50.11
N SER A 245 4.91 51.26 51.45
CA SER A 245 5.61 52.35 52.18
C SER A 245 7.11 52.11 52.35
N GLN A 246 7.57 50.87 52.20
CA GLN A 246 8.96 50.46 52.43
C GLN A 246 9.69 50.09 51.15
N THR A 247 9.01 50.06 50.01
CA THR A 247 9.62 49.77 48.71
C THR A 247 9.93 51.05 47.96
N MET A 248 11.02 51.05 47.18
CA MET A 248 11.32 52.11 46.22
C MET A 248 10.78 51.78 44.81
N ASP A 249 10.35 50.53 44.59
CA ASP A 249 9.84 50.06 43.31
C ASP A 249 8.36 50.41 43.12
N GLU A 250 7.96 50.74 41.89
CA GLU A 250 6.56 50.94 41.54
C GLU A 250 5.83 49.58 41.47
N LEU A 251 5.23 49.18 42.58
CA LEU A 251 4.47 47.94 42.70
C LEU A 251 2.95 48.20 42.65
N HIS A 252 2.25 47.45 41.82
CA HIS A 252 0.78 47.42 41.82
C HIS A 252 0.30 46.25 42.67
N CYS A 253 -0.10 46.54 43.91
CA CYS A 253 -0.51 45.53 44.89
C CYS A 253 -2.01 45.55 45.20
N GLN A 254 -2.52 44.46 45.77
CA GLN A 254 -3.89 44.33 46.25
C GLN A 254 -4.04 43.30 47.37
N ALA A 255 -5.06 43.50 48.23
CA ALA A 255 -5.31 42.62 49.37
C ALA A 255 -6.05 41.31 49.03
N LYS A 256 -6.75 41.26 47.89
CA LYS A 256 -7.51 40.08 47.47
C LYS A 256 -6.84 39.40 46.28
N PRO A 257 -6.78 38.06 46.22
CA PRO A 257 -6.27 37.35 45.06
C PRO A 257 -7.13 37.60 43.81
N MET A 258 -6.55 37.42 42.62
CA MET A 258 -7.24 37.49 41.31
C MET A 258 -8.07 38.77 41.08
N ASN A 259 -7.57 39.94 41.49
CA ASN A 259 -8.30 41.20 41.38
C ASN A 259 -9.65 41.23 42.12
N GLY A 260 -9.88 40.28 43.04
CA GLY A 260 -11.16 40.12 43.74
C GLY A 260 -12.31 39.63 42.84
N VAL A 261 -12.04 39.27 41.58
CA VAL A 261 -13.04 38.81 40.60
C VAL A 261 -13.55 37.41 40.96
N PHE A 262 -12.67 36.57 41.52
CA PHE A 262 -12.97 35.19 41.87
C PHE A 262 -12.60 34.89 43.32
N LYS A 263 -13.51 34.25 44.06
CA LYS A 263 -13.24 33.81 45.43
C LYS A 263 -12.48 32.50 45.41
N VAL A 264 -11.16 32.59 45.48
CA VAL A 264 -10.26 31.44 45.45
C VAL A 264 -10.46 30.56 46.70
N PRO A 265 -10.76 29.26 46.55
CA PRO A 265 -10.83 28.32 47.67
C PRO A 265 -9.52 28.21 48.44
N LYS A 266 -9.60 27.99 49.76
CA LYS A 266 -8.41 27.83 50.63
C LYS A 266 -7.50 26.67 50.22
N PHE A 267 -8.08 25.58 49.72
CA PHE A 267 -7.29 24.43 49.27
C PHE A 267 -6.40 24.80 48.09
N TRP A 268 -6.90 25.63 47.16
CA TRP A 268 -6.15 26.06 45.99
C TRP A 268 -5.01 26.98 46.40
N LEU A 269 -5.25 27.96 47.27
CA LEU A 269 -4.18 28.81 47.82
C LEU A 269 -3.10 27.99 48.53
N LYS A 270 -3.48 26.95 49.28
CA LYS A 270 -2.54 26.00 49.91
C LYS A 270 -1.77 25.18 48.88
N PHE A 271 -2.45 24.68 47.87
CA PHE A 271 -1.88 23.86 46.81
C PHE A 271 -0.88 24.63 45.94
N ALA A 272 -1.21 25.90 45.63
CA ALA A 272 -0.35 26.83 44.92
C ALA A 272 0.81 27.38 45.77
N GLY A 273 0.89 27.04 47.06
CA GLY A 273 1.96 27.48 47.96
C GLY A 273 1.86 28.95 48.42
N VAL A 274 0.70 29.59 48.25
CA VAL A 274 0.47 31.02 48.56
C VAL A 274 -0.53 31.25 49.70
N ALA A 275 -0.78 30.24 50.53
CA ALA A 275 -1.77 30.34 51.63
C ALA A 275 -1.42 31.37 52.71
N ASN A 276 -0.14 31.69 52.88
CA ASN A 276 0.38 32.69 53.82
C ASN A 276 0.55 34.08 53.19
N VAL A 277 0.22 34.24 51.91
CA VAL A 277 0.32 35.52 51.20
C VAL A 277 -0.83 36.42 51.59
N ILE A 278 -0.51 37.60 52.12
CA ILE A 278 -1.51 38.61 52.54
C ILE A 278 -1.70 39.70 51.46
N CYS A 279 -0.64 39.98 50.70
CA CYS A 279 -0.65 40.98 49.65
C CYS A 279 -0.27 40.38 48.29
N PHE A 280 -1.17 40.48 47.32
CA PHE A 280 -1.03 39.91 45.98
C PHE A 280 -0.67 40.98 44.96
N ALA A 281 0.01 40.58 43.88
CA ALA A 281 0.18 41.46 42.74
C ALA A 281 -1.18 41.75 42.07
N LYS A 282 -1.35 42.96 41.55
CA LYS A 282 -2.51 43.41 40.78
C LYS A 282 -2.16 43.41 39.29
N PRO A 283 -2.39 42.29 38.58
CA PRO A 283 -2.09 42.20 37.17
C PRO A 283 -2.93 43.14 36.31
N SER A 284 -2.31 43.66 35.26
CA SER A 284 -2.98 44.49 34.25
C SER A 284 -3.90 43.64 33.37
N ILE A 285 -4.82 44.30 32.67
CA ILE A 285 -5.72 43.61 31.72
C ILE A 285 -4.92 42.88 30.64
N GLY A 286 -3.81 43.46 30.16
CA GLY A 286 -2.94 42.82 29.18
C GLY A 286 -2.33 41.51 29.65
N GLN A 287 -1.92 41.42 30.93
CA GLN A 287 -1.40 40.18 31.52
C GLN A 287 -2.48 39.09 31.61
N TRP A 288 -3.71 39.45 31.95
CA TRP A 288 -4.83 38.51 31.93
C TRP A 288 -5.13 37.98 30.54
N ILE A 289 -5.19 38.87 29.53
CA ILE A 289 -5.39 38.49 28.14
C ILE A 289 -4.28 37.53 27.70
N SER A 290 -3.02 37.87 27.96
CA SER A 290 -1.87 37.02 27.60
C SER A 290 -1.95 35.64 28.26
N TYR A 291 -2.27 35.56 29.57
CA TYR A 291 -2.42 34.31 30.29
C TYR A 291 -3.54 33.43 29.71
N PHE A 292 -4.72 33.98 29.43
CA PHE A 292 -5.81 33.20 28.85
C PHE A 292 -5.54 32.79 27.41
N CYS A 293 -4.87 33.64 26.62
CA CYS A 293 -4.40 33.27 25.28
C CYS A 293 -3.41 32.11 25.34
N LEU A 294 -2.44 32.14 26.26
CA LEU A 294 -1.50 31.05 26.49
C LEU A 294 -2.25 29.77 26.90
N LEU A 295 -3.16 29.85 27.87
CA LEU A 295 -3.93 28.70 28.34
C LEU A 295 -4.74 28.06 27.21
N VAL A 296 -5.41 28.86 26.38
CA VAL A 296 -6.15 28.36 25.21
C VAL A 296 -5.20 27.73 24.19
N ALA A 297 -4.07 28.37 23.90
CA ALA A 297 -3.08 27.83 22.97
C ALA A 297 -2.51 26.49 23.43
N GLU A 298 -2.21 26.34 24.72
CA GLU A 298 -1.70 25.09 25.31
C GLU A 298 -2.76 23.99 25.31
N ILE A 299 -4.01 24.30 25.68
CA ILE A 299 -5.12 23.34 25.63
C ILE A 299 -5.34 22.85 24.19
N LEU A 300 -5.37 23.75 23.21
CA LEU A 300 -5.52 23.38 21.80
C LEU A 300 -4.35 22.52 21.31
N SER A 301 -3.11 22.91 21.66
CA SER A 301 -1.91 22.16 21.29
C SER A 301 -1.90 20.75 21.90
N PHE A 302 -2.31 20.62 23.16
CA PHE A 302 -2.45 19.34 23.84
C PHE A 302 -3.50 18.44 23.18
N ILE A 303 -4.69 18.97 22.87
CA ILE A 303 -5.78 18.21 22.23
C ILE A 303 -5.35 17.76 20.82
N LEU A 304 -4.82 18.68 20.01
CA LEU A 304 -4.38 18.37 18.65
C LEU A 304 -3.26 17.33 18.64
N SER A 305 -2.27 17.48 19.52
CA SER A 305 -1.18 16.51 19.67
C SER A 305 -1.69 15.14 20.14
N SER A 306 -2.62 15.12 21.09
CA SER A 306 -3.25 13.88 21.57
C SER A 306 -3.96 13.14 20.44
N ILE A 307 -4.76 13.84 19.63
CA ILE A 307 -5.44 13.26 18.47
C ILE A 307 -4.44 12.78 17.42
N TYR A 308 -3.40 13.58 17.12
CA TYR A 308 -2.37 13.24 16.15
C TYR A 308 -1.63 11.94 16.51
N TYR A 309 -1.15 11.85 17.76
CA TYR A 309 -0.49 10.65 18.25
C TYR A 309 -1.47 9.47 18.36
N LEU A 310 -2.72 9.68 18.77
CA LEU A 310 -3.73 8.63 18.74
C LEU A 310 -3.96 8.09 17.32
N GLY A 311 -3.90 8.94 16.29
CA GLY A 311 -3.96 8.53 14.88
C GLY A 311 -2.86 7.54 14.49
N MET A 312 -1.72 7.56 15.18
CA MET A 312 -0.60 6.63 14.99
C MET A 312 -0.66 5.41 15.93
N TRP A 313 -1.80 5.11 16.56
CA TRP A 313 -1.97 3.98 17.50
C TRP A 313 -1.66 2.60 16.90
N LYS A 314 -1.93 2.43 15.61
CA LYS A 314 -1.60 1.23 14.84
C LYS A 314 -1.17 1.62 13.43
N PRO A 315 0.09 2.04 13.23
CA PRO A 315 0.56 2.42 11.92
C PRO A 315 0.65 1.17 11.04
N VAL A 316 0.07 1.22 9.85
CA VAL A 316 0.07 0.10 8.89
C VAL A 316 0.98 0.47 7.72
N ARG A 317 2.06 -0.27 7.52
CA ARG A 317 2.82 -0.18 6.27
C ARG A 317 2.24 -1.16 5.27
N ARG A 318 2.02 -0.69 4.03
CA ARG A 318 1.54 -1.50 2.92
C ARG A 318 2.66 -1.58 1.88
N GLY A 319 3.15 -2.78 1.59
CA GLY A 319 4.03 -3.02 0.45
C GLY A 319 3.20 -3.24 -0.80
N ALA A 320 3.67 -2.72 -1.94
CA ALA A 320 3.05 -2.98 -3.23
C ALA A 320 3.38 -4.39 -3.71
N HIS A 321 2.36 -5.08 -4.20
CA HIS A 321 2.47 -6.22 -5.10
C HIS A 321 2.05 -5.68 -6.46
N TYR A 322 2.85 -5.86 -7.52
CA TYR A 322 2.50 -5.30 -8.81
C TYR A 322 1.42 -6.15 -9.51
N LEU A 323 0.58 -5.53 -10.34
CA LEU A 323 -0.54 -6.19 -11.02
C LEU A 323 -0.06 -7.34 -11.95
N ASP A 324 1.08 -7.14 -12.61
CA ASP A 324 1.73 -8.13 -13.48
C ASP A 324 2.42 -9.27 -12.71
N GLU A 325 2.60 -9.11 -11.41
CA GLU A 325 3.16 -10.12 -10.50
C GLU A 325 2.08 -10.99 -9.84
N PHE A 326 0.79 -10.82 -10.17
CA PHE A 326 -0.29 -11.66 -9.62
C PHE A 326 -0.02 -13.15 -9.85
N GLU A 327 -0.30 -13.96 -8.83
CA GLU A 327 -0.14 -15.42 -8.86
C GLU A 327 -1.49 -16.07 -8.47
N PRO A 328 -2.25 -16.63 -9.43
CA PRO A 328 -1.94 -16.74 -10.87
C PRO A 328 -2.02 -15.39 -11.61
N LYS A 329 -1.36 -15.28 -12.78
CA LYS A 329 -1.39 -14.03 -13.56
C LYS A 329 -2.81 -13.67 -13.98
N LEU A 330 -3.12 -12.38 -13.95
CA LEU A 330 -4.40 -11.86 -14.43
C LEU A 330 -4.48 -12.04 -15.96
N PRO A 331 -5.50 -12.72 -16.50
CA PRO A 331 -5.70 -12.83 -17.95
C PRO A 331 -5.84 -11.45 -18.59
N ASP A 332 -5.36 -11.29 -19.83
CA ASP A 332 -5.32 -10.00 -20.53
C ASP A 332 -6.72 -9.35 -20.63
N GLU A 333 -7.79 -10.12 -20.76
CA GLU A 333 -9.17 -9.61 -20.84
C GLU A 333 -9.69 -9.03 -19.51
N GLN A 334 -9.02 -9.34 -18.40
CA GLN A 334 -9.38 -8.85 -17.06
C GLN A 334 -8.61 -7.59 -16.67
N TRP A 335 -7.66 -7.14 -17.50
CA TRP A 335 -6.99 -5.86 -17.27
C TRP A 335 -7.99 -4.71 -17.43
N PRO A 336 -8.16 -3.83 -16.43
CA PRO A 336 -9.18 -2.81 -16.48
C PRO A 336 -8.78 -1.65 -17.40
N LYS A 337 -9.76 -1.05 -18.08
CA LYS A 337 -9.55 0.26 -18.71
C LYS A 337 -9.32 1.32 -17.63
N VAL A 338 -8.31 2.17 -17.80
CA VAL A 338 -7.99 3.27 -16.89
C VAL A 338 -8.03 4.61 -17.61
N ASP A 339 -8.75 5.55 -17.03
CA ASP A 339 -8.74 6.95 -17.47
C ASP A 339 -7.79 7.77 -16.56
N VAL A 340 -6.90 8.55 -17.15
CA VAL A 340 -5.94 9.41 -16.45
C VAL A 340 -6.30 10.86 -16.73
N PHE A 341 -6.52 11.65 -15.69
CA PHE A 341 -6.86 13.06 -15.80
C PHE A 341 -5.68 13.91 -15.34
N ILE A 342 -5.14 14.71 -16.25
CA ILE A 342 -4.14 15.74 -15.96
C ILE A 342 -4.89 17.06 -15.84
N CYS A 343 -4.90 17.67 -14.66
CA CYS A 343 -5.62 18.92 -14.41
C CYS A 343 -4.69 20.12 -14.62
N HIS A 344 -5.03 21.00 -15.56
CA HIS A 344 -4.28 22.21 -15.90
C HIS A 344 -5.15 23.47 -15.78
N TYR A 345 -4.55 24.60 -15.40
CA TYR A 345 -5.16 25.92 -15.42
C TYR A 345 -4.24 27.02 -15.93
N SER A 346 -3.07 27.22 -15.34
CA SER A 346 -2.16 28.32 -15.69
C SER A 346 -0.69 27.97 -15.51
N GLU A 347 -0.41 26.70 -15.27
CA GLU A 347 0.93 26.15 -15.20
C GLU A 347 1.57 26.21 -16.59
N PRO A 348 2.91 26.31 -16.71
CA PRO A 348 3.57 26.28 -18.00
C PRO A 348 3.18 25.04 -18.82
N ALA A 349 2.89 25.23 -20.10
CA ALA A 349 2.48 24.16 -21.01
C ALA A 349 3.55 23.05 -21.07
N GLU A 350 4.83 23.42 -21.06
CA GLU A 350 5.96 22.49 -21.02
C GLU A 350 5.91 21.53 -19.83
N GLU A 351 5.56 22.01 -18.62
CA GLU A 351 5.40 21.14 -17.44
C GLU A 351 4.27 20.13 -17.63
N THR A 352 3.19 20.55 -18.29
CA THR A 352 2.07 19.66 -18.64
C THR A 352 2.52 18.58 -19.63
N ILE A 353 3.35 18.96 -20.60
CA ILE A 353 3.92 18.04 -21.59
C ILE A 353 4.84 17.01 -20.92
N ASP A 354 5.65 17.42 -19.94
CA ASP A 354 6.46 16.49 -19.15
C ASP A 354 5.60 15.47 -18.40
N THR A 355 4.51 15.91 -17.77
CA THR A 355 3.55 15.01 -17.09
C THR A 355 2.81 14.11 -18.07
N LEU A 356 2.42 14.63 -19.24
CA LEU A 356 1.84 13.83 -20.32
C LEU A 356 2.84 12.78 -20.80
N ALA A 357 4.11 13.13 -20.99
CA ALA A 357 5.16 12.21 -21.39
C ALA A 357 5.38 11.09 -20.36
N ALA A 358 5.36 11.43 -19.06
CA ALA A 358 5.41 10.45 -18.00
C ALA A 358 4.19 9.51 -18.01
N CYS A 359 2.99 10.04 -18.26
CA CYS A 359 1.77 9.23 -18.41
C CYS A 359 1.84 8.28 -19.61
N MET A 360 2.35 8.75 -20.75
CA MET A 360 2.52 7.95 -21.97
C MET A 360 3.52 6.79 -21.78
N ASN A 361 4.46 6.93 -20.84
CA ASN A 361 5.48 5.93 -20.52
C ASN A 361 5.05 4.94 -19.41
N MET A 362 3.80 4.99 -18.93
CA MET A 362 3.31 4.02 -17.97
C MET A 362 3.32 2.60 -18.56
N GLN A 363 3.80 1.65 -17.78
CA GLN A 363 3.84 0.21 -18.12
C GLN A 363 2.44 -0.37 -18.02
N TYR A 364 1.62 -0.09 -19.02
CA TYR A 364 0.24 -0.52 -19.12
C TYR A 364 -0.14 -0.76 -20.59
N PRO A 365 -1.08 -1.67 -20.91
CA PRO A 365 -1.52 -1.86 -22.29
C PRO A 365 -2.07 -0.56 -22.89
N PRO A 366 -1.50 -0.05 -24.00
CA PRO A 366 -1.86 1.28 -24.54
C PRO A 366 -3.35 1.43 -24.88
N HIS A 367 -3.96 0.36 -25.41
CA HIS A 367 -5.38 0.34 -25.78
C HIS A 367 -6.34 0.36 -24.56
N LEU A 368 -5.84 0.12 -23.34
CA LEU A 368 -6.61 0.21 -22.10
C LEU A 368 -6.35 1.52 -21.36
N LEU A 369 -5.47 2.38 -21.86
CA LEU A 369 -5.09 3.63 -21.23
C LEU A 369 -5.61 4.82 -22.04
N GLN A 370 -6.44 5.64 -21.38
CA GLN A 370 -6.96 6.88 -21.94
C GLN A 370 -6.52 8.06 -21.08
N ILE A 371 -5.75 8.97 -21.65
CA ILE A 371 -5.23 10.15 -20.97
C ILE A 371 -6.06 11.36 -21.41
N TYR A 372 -6.61 12.10 -20.46
CA TYR A 372 -7.33 13.34 -20.66
C TYR A 372 -6.54 14.50 -20.07
N VAL A 373 -6.21 15.48 -20.90
CA VAL A 373 -5.64 16.76 -20.45
C VAL A 373 -6.77 17.76 -20.31
N LEU A 374 -7.07 18.12 -19.07
CA LEU A 374 -8.21 18.93 -18.69
C LEU A 374 -7.76 20.38 -18.46
N ASP A 375 -7.86 21.22 -19.49
CA ASP A 375 -7.39 22.60 -19.45
C ASP A 375 -8.53 23.56 -19.08
N ASP A 376 -8.52 24.04 -17.83
CA ASP A 376 -9.47 25.03 -17.33
C ASP A 376 -9.05 26.49 -17.65
N GLY A 377 -7.81 26.66 -18.13
CA GLY A 377 -7.19 27.92 -18.53
C GLY A 377 -7.55 28.35 -19.93
N TYR A 378 -7.72 27.39 -20.86
CA TYR A 378 -7.89 27.61 -22.30
C TYR A 378 -8.93 28.69 -22.67
N CYS A 379 -10.09 28.67 -22.00
CA CYS A 379 -11.22 29.54 -22.32
C CYS A 379 -11.78 30.27 -21.09
N LYS A 380 -12.37 31.45 -21.34
CA LYS A 380 -13.18 32.20 -20.39
C LYS A 380 -14.60 32.39 -20.96
N THR A 381 -15.57 32.45 -20.07
CA THR A 381 -16.99 32.59 -20.42
C THR A 381 -17.58 33.83 -19.76
N LYS A 382 -18.26 34.66 -20.55
CA LYS A 382 -18.99 35.83 -20.06
C LYS A 382 -20.49 35.55 -20.09
N TRP A 383 -21.12 35.68 -18.92
CA TRP A 383 -22.56 35.50 -18.74
C TRP A 383 -23.24 36.86 -18.63
N LYS A 384 -24.14 37.19 -19.56
CA LYS A 384 -24.96 38.41 -19.48
C LYS A 384 -26.34 38.08 -18.91
N LYS A 385 -26.94 39.05 -18.21
CA LYS A 385 -28.26 38.90 -17.59
C LYS A 385 -29.32 38.72 -18.69
N GLY A 386 -30.01 37.58 -18.69
CA GLY A 386 -31.07 37.26 -19.65
C GLY A 386 -30.63 36.38 -20.85
N GLU A 387 -29.33 36.09 -20.99
CA GLU A 387 -28.84 35.13 -22.00
C GLU A 387 -28.73 33.73 -21.40
N GLU A 388 -29.21 32.71 -22.12
CA GLU A 388 -29.12 31.29 -21.71
C GLU A 388 -27.78 30.64 -22.08
N VAL A 389 -27.01 31.28 -22.97
CA VAL A 389 -25.73 30.80 -23.52
C VAL A 389 -24.66 31.85 -23.24
N PRO A 390 -23.46 31.48 -22.76
CA PRO A 390 -22.40 32.45 -22.53
C PRO A 390 -21.66 32.81 -23.82
N THR A 391 -21.07 34.00 -23.84
CA THR A 391 -20.02 34.32 -24.82
C THR A 391 -18.73 33.61 -24.41
N ILE A 392 -18.17 32.79 -25.30
CA ILE A 392 -16.94 32.01 -25.06
C ILE A 392 -15.78 32.69 -25.78
N GLU A 393 -14.71 32.98 -25.06
CA GLU A 393 -13.51 33.62 -25.59
C GLU A 393 -12.26 32.82 -25.17
N LEU A 394 -11.24 32.78 -26.02
CA LEU A 394 -9.92 32.28 -25.62
C LEU A 394 -9.33 33.16 -24.51
N ASN A 395 -8.66 32.53 -23.56
CA ASN A 395 -8.02 33.24 -22.47
C ASN A 395 -6.59 33.68 -22.85
N LYS A 396 -6.51 34.71 -23.70
CA LYS A 396 -5.23 35.21 -24.25
C LYS A 396 -4.15 35.44 -23.18
N ALA A 397 -4.51 36.00 -22.03
CA ALA A 397 -3.56 36.26 -20.96
C ALA A 397 -2.89 34.99 -20.43
N ILE A 398 -3.67 33.90 -20.24
CA ILE A 398 -3.10 32.61 -19.81
C ILE A 398 -2.31 31.99 -20.95
N LEU A 399 -2.82 32.00 -22.18
CA LEU A 399 -2.12 31.43 -23.34
C LEU A 399 -0.77 32.12 -23.59
N GLU A 400 -0.68 33.43 -23.36
CA GLU A 400 0.58 34.19 -23.48
C GLU A 400 1.54 33.92 -22.32
N SER A 401 1.04 33.74 -21.09
CA SER A 401 1.90 33.53 -19.91
C SER A 401 2.33 32.08 -19.71
N ALA A 402 1.45 31.13 -19.99
CA ALA A 402 1.63 29.70 -19.76
C ALA A 402 1.99 28.93 -21.04
N GLY A 403 1.71 29.50 -22.23
CA GLY A 403 1.81 28.81 -23.51
C GLY A 403 0.48 28.23 -23.97
N ASP A 404 0.36 27.96 -25.28
CA ASP A 404 -0.82 27.29 -25.85
C ASP A 404 -0.69 25.78 -25.68
N LEU A 405 -1.10 25.28 -24.52
CA LEU A 405 -1.07 23.84 -24.19
C LEU A 405 -1.76 22.98 -25.25
N ARG A 406 -2.85 23.47 -25.85
CA ARG A 406 -3.56 22.73 -26.90
C ARG A 406 -2.67 22.56 -28.14
N GLN A 407 -1.86 23.56 -28.47
CA GLN A 407 -0.90 23.49 -29.57
C GLN A 407 0.30 22.61 -29.21
N GLU A 408 0.82 22.71 -27.99
CA GLU A 408 1.94 21.90 -27.52
C GLU A 408 1.61 20.40 -27.51
N ILE A 409 0.40 20.01 -27.08
CA ILE A 409 -0.04 18.60 -27.15
C ILE A 409 -0.13 18.14 -28.60
N ALA A 410 -0.59 18.99 -29.51
CA ALA A 410 -0.66 18.65 -30.93
C ALA A 410 0.74 18.42 -31.51
N GLN A 411 1.70 19.28 -31.19
CA GLN A 411 3.11 19.10 -31.57
C GLN A 411 3.66 17.79 -31.00
N PHE A 412 3.46 17.56 -29.71
CA PHE A 412 3.93 16.35 -29.01
C PHE A 412 3.40 15.05 -29.63
N MET A 413 2.14 15.04 -30.09
CA MET A 413 1.54 13.90 -30.77
C MET A 413 1.95 13.81 -32.24
N TYR A 414 2.08 14.95 -32.93
CA TYR A 414 2.54 15.02 -34.33
C TYR A 414 3.91 14.37 -34.47
N ASP A 415 4.87 14.75 -33.62
CA ASP A 415 6.25 14.25 -33.64
C ASP A 415 6.37 12.74 -33.43
N ARG A 416 5.33 12.09 -32.90
CA ARG A 416 5.30 10.64 -32.61
C ARG A 416 4.63 9.83 -33.71
N VAL A 417 3.82 10.47 -34.55
CA VAL A 417 2.88 9.78 -35.42
C VAL A 417 3.12 10.11 -36.88
N CYS A 418 3.42 11.37 -37.19
CA CYS A 418 3.66 11.80 -38.56
C CYS A 418 5.07 11.44 -39.01
N ASP A 419 5.19 11.06 -40.29
CA ASP A 419 6.50 10.82 -40.91
C ASP A 419 7.24 12.17 -41.01
N PRO A 420 8.52 12.26 -40.61
CA PRO A 420 9.32 13.47 -40.78
C PRO A 420 9.37 14.01 -42.23
N ASN A 421 9.04 13.18 -43.22
CA ASN A 421 9.01 13.56 -44.63
C ASN A 421 7.64 14.11 -45.11
N GLU A 422 6.62 14.18 -44.26
CA GLU A 422 5.33 14.80 -44.60
C GLU A 422 5.34 16.32 -44.34
N ASP A 423 5.10 17.10 -45.40
CA ASP A 423 5.06 18.59 -45.38
C ASP A 423 3.73 19.16 -44.83
N MET A 424 3.16 18.57 -43.78
CA MET A 424 1.93 19.07 -43.18
C MET A 424 2.20 19.95 -41.96
N GLU A 425 1.68 21.18 -41.96
CA GLU A 425 1.76 22.04 -40.78
C GLU A 425 0.95 21.46 -39.60
N VAL A 426 1.54 21.44 -38.40
CA VAL A 426 0.95 20.89 -37.17
C VAL A 426 -0.42 21.49 -36.86
N TYR A 427 -0.61 22.79 -37.12
CA TYR A 427 -1.90 23.44 -36.91
C TYR A 427 -3.00 22.88 -37.85
N ALA A 428 -2.67 22.59 -39.10
CA ALA A 428 -3.59 21.97 -40.05
C ALA A 428 -3.89 20.53 -39.66
N TRP A 429 -2.87 19.77 -39.24
CA TRP A 429 -3.03 18.41 -38.73
C TRP A 429 -3.90 18.35 -37.46
N ARG A 430 -3.72 19.27 -36.52
CA ARG A 430 -4.55 19.37 -35.31
C ARG A 430 -6.03 19.52 -35.65
N LYS A 431 -6.38 20.32 -36.66
CA LYS A 431 -7.78 20.51 -37.07
C LYS A 431 -8.49 19.22 -37.48
N LEU A 432 -7.76 18.21 -37.95
CA LEU A 432 -8.33 16.90 -38.28
C LEU A 432 -8.78 16.14 -37.02
N HIS A 433 -8.24 16.49 -35.86
CA HIS A 433 -8.52 15.89 -34.55
C HIS A 433 -9.45 16.76 -33.69
N SER A 434 -9.65 18.02 -34.08
CA SER A 434 -10.42 19.00 -33.32
C SER A 434 -11.92 18.85 -33.51
N SER A 435 -12.64 18.88 -32.40
CA SER A 435 -14.09 19.04 -32.35
C SER A 435 -14.48 20.06 -31.27
N ALA A 436 -15.70 20.59 -31.37
CA ALA A 436 -16.24 21.50 -30.38
C ALA A 436 -17.72 21.19 -30.16
N ASN A 437 -18.09 20.97 -28.90
CA ASN A 437 -19.46 20.73 -28.49
C ASN A 437 -19.91 21.92 -27.65
N LEU A 438 -20.29 23.00 -28.32
CA LEU A 438 -20.61 24.29 -27.68
C LEU A 438 -22.12 24.42 -27.47
N PRO A 439 -22.55 25.13 -26.41
CA PRO A 439 -23.96 25.38 -26.15
C PRO A 439 -24.61 26.22 -27.26
N THR A 440 -25.88 25.93 -27.55
CA THR A 440 -26.74 26.70 -28.46
C THR A 440 -27.99 27.16 -27.73
N THR A 441 -28.76 28.10 -28.28
CA THR A 441 -30.02 28.54 -27.67
C THR A 441 -31.03 27.40 -27.53
N SER A 442 -31.03 26.42 -28.44
CA SER A 442 -31.88 25.23 -28.33
C SER A 442 -31.35 24.16 -27.37
N ARG A 443 -30.04 24.18 -27.08
CA ARG A 443 -29.36 23.26 -26.16
C ARG A 443 -28.32 24.06 -25.35
N PRO A 444 -28.75 24.79 -24.30
CA PRO A 444 -27.87 25.69 -23.55
C PRO A 444 -26.83 24.93 -22.71
N ARG A 445 -26.98 23.61 -22.56
CA ARG A 445 -26.00 22.71 -21.95
C ARG A 445 -25.88 21.43 -22.73
N VAL A 446 -24.65 20.98 -22.95
CA VAL A 446 -24.41 19.67 -23.55
C VAL A 446 -24.95 18.54 -22.65
N VAL A 447 -24.62 18.56 -21.36
CA VAL A 447 -25.18 17.63 -20.37
C VAL A 447 -26.04 18.41 -19.38
N ASN A 448 -27.21 17.86 -19.05
CA ASN A 448 -28.15 18.46 -18.10
C ASN A 448 -27.69 18.24 -16.64
N ARG A 449 -26.52 18.79 -16.32
CA ARG A 449 -25.88 18.78 -15.00
C ARG A 449 -25.33 20.16 -14.69
N THR A 450 -25.65 20.67 -13.51
CA THR A 450 -25.29 22.04 -13.10
C THR A 450 -23.80 22.18 -12.76
N ASP A 451 -23.17 21.07 -12.33
CA ASP A 451 -21.77 20.93 -11.96
C ASP A 451 -20.82 20.66 -13.14
N CYS A 452 -21.37 20.53 -14.36
CA CYS A 452 -20.62 20.32 -15.60
C CYS A 452 -20.53 21.60 -16.45
N ALA A 453 -19.60 21.59 -17.40
CA ALA A 453 -19.46 22.67 -18.37
C ALA A 453 -20.71 22.79 -19.25
N VAL A 454 -20.93 23.99 -19.81
CA VAL A 454 -22.02 24.18 -20.78
C VAL A 454 -21.66 23.64 -22.16
N GLY A 455 -20.36 23.47 -22.41
CA GLY A 455 -19.78 22.89 -23.62
C GLY A 455 -18.26 22.79 -23.49
N SER A 456 -17.58 22.42 -24.57
CA SER A 456 -16.15 22.09 -24.55
C SER A 456 -15.53 22.13 -25.95
N PHE A 457 -14.24 22.44 -25.99
CA PHE A 457 -13.35 22.18 -27.11
C PHE A 457 -12.59 20.89 -26.83
N ARG A 458 -12.37 20.08 -27.87
CA ARG A 458 -11.75 18.76 -27.76
C ARG A 458 -10.78 18.52 -28.91
N ASP A 459 -9.63 17.95 -28.61
CA ASP A 459 -8.78 17.27 -29.60
C ASP A 459 -8.61 15.82 -29.18
N ASP A 460 -8.80 14.87 -30.09
CA ASP A 460 -8.75 13.43 -29.80
C ASP A 460 -7.70 12.74 -30.67
N TYR A 461 -6.63 12.25 -30.04
CA TYR A 461 -5.50 11.60 -30.70
C TYR A 461 -5.53 10.11 -30.40
N ARG A 462 -5.84 9.29 -31.42
CA ARG A 462 -5.98 7.83 -31.29
C ARG A 462 -5.16 7.12 -32.34
N TYR A 463 -4.09 6.46 -31.90
CA TYR A 463 -3.15 5.77 -32.78
C TYR A 463 -2.78 4.40 -32.21
N SER A 464 -2.56 3.44 -33.10
CA SER A 464 -2.17 2.09 -32.71
C SER A 464 -0.82 2.10 -32.00
N GLY A 465 -0.71 1.35 -30.91
CA GLY A 465 0.53 1.24 -30.12
C GLY A 465 0.78 2.40 -29.15
N LEU A 466 -0.04 3.46 -29.17
CA LEU A 466 0.05 4.59 -28.25
C LEU A 466 -1.19 4.67 -27.36
N PRO A 467 -1.06 5.13 -26.10
CA PRO A 467 -2.21 5.50 -25.29
C PRO A 467 -3.04 6.56 -25.99
N HIS A 468 -4.35 6.52 -25.81
CA HIS A 468 -5.23 7.54 -26.35
C HIS A 468 -5.06 8.84 -25.57
N VAL A 469 -4.91 9.98 -26.25
CA VAL A 469 -4.76 11.30 -25.62
C VAL A 469 -5.91 12.20 -26.06
N THR A 470 -6.58 12.84 -25.10
CA THR A 470 -7.67 13.78 -25.38
C THR A 470 -7.45 15.08 -24.65
N PHE A 471 -7.31 16.18 -25.37
CA PHE A 471 -7.35 17.52 -24.80
C PHE A 471 -8.80 17.98 -24.62
N ILE A 472 -9.12 18.62 -23.49
CA ILE A 472 -10.44 19.19 -23.21
C ILE A 472 -10.27 20.60 -22.65
N GLY A 473 -10.76 21.61 -23.39
CA GLY A 473 -10.89 22.98 -22.92
C GLY A 473 -12.35 23.34 -22.67
N ARG A 474 -12.78 23.51 -21.42
CA ARG A 474 -14.22 23.63 -21.10
C ARG A 474 -14.78 25.05 -21.20
N ALA A 475 -16.03 25.16 -21.67
CA ALA A 475 -16.83 26.37 -21.59
C ALA A 475 -17.52 26.45 -20.22
N LYS A 476 -16.96 27.28 -19.33
CA LYS A 476 -17.35 27.38 -17.92
C LYS A 476 -18.81 27.85 -17.73
N PRO A 477 -19.59 27.19 -16.84
CA PRO A 477 -20.88 27.71 -16.40
C PRO A 477 -20.68 28.88 -15.42
N ALA A 478 -21.75 29.62 -15.11
CA ALA A 478 -21.68 30.75 -14.17
C ALA A 478 -21.05 30.37 -12.81
N ARG A 479 -21.37 29.17 -12.30
CA ARG A 479 -20.70 28.54 -11.16
C ARG A 479 -19.93 27.32 -11.63
N HIS A 480 -18.62 27.45 -11.81
CA HIS A 480 -17.78 26.47 -12.54
C HIS A 480 -17.05 25.44 -11.68
N PHE A 481 -17.06 25.58 -10.35
CA PHE A 481 -16.52 24.61 -9.38
C PHE A 481 -15.03 24.22 -9.59
N SER A 482 -14.25 25.10 -10.25
CA SER A 482 -12.79 24.93 -10.47
C SER A 482 -12.41 23.51 -10.90
N LYS A 483 -11.36 22.91 -10.30
CA LYS A 483 -10.88 21.55 -10.60
C LYS A 483 -11.97 20.48 -10.57
N ALA A 484 -12.86 20.51 -9.57
CA ALA A 484 -13.93 19.52 -9.43
C ALA A 484 -14.92 19.56 -10.62
N GLY A 485 -15.29 20.75 -11.06
CA GLY A 485 -16.15 20.89 -12.25
C GLY A 485 -15.43 20.47 -13.54
N ASN A 486 -14.10 20.55 -13.59
CA ASN A 486 -13.32 20.16 -14.76
C ASN A 486 -13.26 18.63 -14.89
N ILE A 487 -13.00 17.95 -13.77
CA ILE A 487 -13.11 16.49 -13.64
C ILE A 487 -14.52 16.01 -14.00
N ASN A 488 -15.56 16.66 -13.46
CA ASN A 488 -16.95 16.33 -13.80
C ASN A 488 -17.24 16.51 -15.30
N ASN A 489 -16.67 17.53 -15.94
CA ASN A 489 -16.79 17.71 -17.38
C ASN A 489 -16.22 16.52 -18.15
N ALA A 490 -15.02 16.04 -17.78
CA ALA A 490 -14.43 14.85 -18.38
C ALA A 490 -15.30 13.60 -18.19
N CYS A 491 -15.75 13.34 -16.96
CA CYS A 491 -16.58 12.18 -16.62
C CYS A 491 -17.92 12.17 -17.34
N TYR A 492 -18.68 13.26 -17.27
CA TYR A 492 -20.08 13.26 -17.67
C TYR A 492 -20.32 13.86 -19.06
N ASN A 493 -19.56 14.89 -19.43
CA ASN A 493 -19.76 15.59 -20.70
C ASN A 493 -18.96 14.94 -21.84
N GLU A 494 -17.71 14.56 -21.56
CA GLU A 494 -16.80 13.96 -22.56
C GLU A 494 -16.84 12.43 -22.60
N GLY A 495 -17.54 11.82 -21.65
CA GLY A 495 -17.81 10.38 -21.64
C GLY A 495 -16.61 9.51 -21.23
N ALA A 496 -15.76 10.00 -20.32
CA ALA A 496 -14.76 9.17 -19.67
C ALA A 496 -15.45 7.96 -19.01
N ASN A 497 -14.97 6.75 -19.31
CA ASN A 497 -15.66 5.49 -19.01
C ASN A 497 -14.71 4.37 -18.56
N GLY A 498 -13.50 4.71 -18.15
CA GLY A 498 -12.56 3.80 -17.51
C GLY A 498 -13.17 3.17 -16.27
N ARG A 499 -12.77 1.92 -16.00
CA ARG A 499 -13.13 1.22 -14.77
C ARG A 499 -12.52 1.92 -13.55
N TYR A 500 -11.33 2.48 -13.74
CA TYR A 500 -10.62 3.30 -12.76
C TYR A 500 -10.27 4.66 -13.33
N CYS A 501 -10.20 5.65 -12.45
CA CYS A 501 -9.77 7.01 -12.76
C CYS A 501 -8.54 7.36 -11.92
N VAL A 502 -7.51 7.88 -12.57
CA VAL A 502 -6.33 8.49 -11.94
C VAL A 502 -6.44 10.00 -12.11
N ILE A 503 -6.27 10.76 -11.03
CA ILE A 503 -6.30 12.21 -11.06
C ILE A 503 -4.91 12.71 -10.68
N LEU A 504 -4.28 13.45 -11.60
CA LEU A 504 -2.95 14.03 -11.47
C LEU A 504 -3.09 15.56 -11.49
N ASP A 505 -2.35 16.23 -10.60
CA ASP A 505 -2.02 17.65 -10.79
C ASP A 505 -1.02 17.80 -11.94
N ASN A 506 -0.86 19.03 -12.42
CA ASN A 506 -0.05 19.33 -13.59
C ASN A 506 1.42 18.90 -13.46
N ASP A 507 1.96 18.99 -12.26
CA ASP A 507 3.36 18.72 -11.89
C ASP A 507 3.59 17.27 -11.41
N MET A 508 2.55 16.43 -11.41
CA MET A 508 2.62 15.06 -10.91
C MET A 508 3.03 14.06 -12.00
N GLN A 509 4.33 13.96 -12.27
CA GLN A 509 4.91 13.01 -13.24
C GLN A 509 4.94 11.56 -12.70
N PRO A 510 4.01 10.66 -13.11
CA PRO A 510 3.94 9.32 -12.55
C PRO A 510 5.16 8.48 -12.96
N HIS A 511 5.62 7.63 -12.06
CA HIS A 511 6.62 6.61 -12.36
C HIS A 511 6.01 5.57 -13.34
N PRO A 512 6.79 4.96 -14.27
CA PRO A 512 6.26 3.98 -15.23
C PRO A 512 5.46 2.82 -14.60
N LYS A 513 5.79 2.42 -13.38
CA LYS A 513 5.09 1.35 -12.63
C LYS A 513 3.88 1.81 -11.82
N PHE A 514 3.43 3.05 -11.95
CA PHE A 514 2.38 3.64 -11.11
C PHE A 514 1.08 2.81 -11.11
N LEU A 515 0.53 2.49 -12.28
CA LEU A 515 -0.71 1.71 -12.41
C LEU A 515 -0.52 0.28 -11.89
N LEU A 516 0.60 -0.35 -12.23
CA LEU A 516 0.94 -1.69 -11.75
C LEU A 516 0.98 -1.75 -10.22
N ALA A 517 1.42 -0.69 -9.54
CA ALA A 517 1.51 -0.66 -8.08
C ALA A 517 0.21 -0.27 -7.37
N THR A 518 -0.70 0.41 -8.06
CA THR A 518 -1.89 1.04 -7.45
C THR A 518 -3.18 0.27 -7.71
N LEU A 519 -3.35 -0.29 -8.90
CA LEU A 519 -4.52 -1.11 -9.24
C LEU A 519 -4.71 -2.32 -8.29
N PRO A 520 -3.66 -3.02 -7.84
CA PRO A 520 -3.79 -4.17 -6.95
C PRO A 520 -4.54 -3.93 -5.64
N PHE A 521 -4.59 -2.68 -5.16
CA PHE A 521 -5.36 -2.33 -3.96
C PHE A 521 -6.88 -2.48 -4.15
N PHE A 522 -7.36 -2.46 -5.40
CA PHE A 522 -8.77 -2.60 -5.76
C PHE A 522 -9.19 -4.06 -6.05
N PHE A 523 -8.23 -4.98 -6.12
CA PHE A 523 -8.52 -6.40 -6.32
C PHE A 523 -8.57 -7.11 -4.98
N ASP A 524 -9.64 -7.87 -4.75
CA ASP A 524 -9.70 -8.91 -3.75
C ASP A 524 -9.37 -10.28 -4.39
N SER A 525 -8.93 -11.24 -3.58
CA SER A 525 -8.71 -12.62 -4.05
C SER A 525 -9.67 -13.55 -3.35
N GLU A 526 -9.99 -14.65 -4.02
CA GLU A 526 -10.75 -15.76 -3.42
C GLU A 526 -10.14 -16.28 -2.10
N ASP A 527 -8.84 -16.09 -1.82
CA ASP A 527 -8.24 -16.45 -0.51
C ASP A 527 -8.84 -15.70 0.70
N ARG A 528 -9.57 -14.59 0.49
CA ARG A 528 -10.36 -13.96 1.57
C ARG A 528 -11.68 -14.68 1.83
N GLN A 529 -12.26 -15.30 0.82
CA GLN A 529 -13.57 -15.95 0.87
C GLN A 529 -13.46 -17.49 1.04
N GLY A 530 -12.28 -18.05 0.77
CA GLY A 530 -12.01 -19.49 0.75
C GLY A 530 -11.51 -20.10 2.06
N VAL A 531 -11.48 -19.36 3.17
CA VAL A 531 -10.98 -19.92 4.45
C VAL A 531 -11.75 -21.21 4.85
N ASN A 532 -13.00 -21.41 4.40
CA ASN A 532 -13.80 -22.60 4.74
C ASN A 532 -14.58 -23.25 3.55
N THR A 533 -14.07 -23.25 2.31
CA THR A 533 -14.75 -24.00 1.20
C THR A 533 -14.27 -25.44 1.11
N PHE A 534 -14.81 -26.31 1.96
CA PHE A 534 -14.52 -27.74 1.95
C PHE A 534 -15.32 -28.49 0.89
N ARG A 535 -14.81 -29.64 0.41
CA ARG A 535 -15.62 -30.59 -0.37
C ARG A 535 -16.52 -31.40 0.56
N CYS A 536 -17.67 -31.83 0.04
CA CYS A 536 -18.57 -32.71 0.77
C CYS A 536 -17.89 -34.05 1.07
N CYS A 537 -17.92 -34.51 2.32
CA CYS A 537 -17.46 -35.84 2.72
C CYS A 537 -18.44 -36.97 2.36
N GLY A 538 -19.55 -36.67 1.67
CA GLY A 538 -20.51 -37.67 1.22
C GLY A 538 -19.90 -38.58 0.15
N SER A 539 -20.07 -39.89 0.30
CA SER A 539 -19.56 -40.86 -0.69
C SER A 539 -20.09 -40.54 -2.09
N GLY A 540 -19.19 -40.31 -3.04
CA GLY A 540 -19.52 -39.95 -4.42
C GLY A 540 -20.00 -38.50 -4.65
N CYS A 541 -19.91 -37.62 -3.65
CA CYS A 541 -20.35 -36.23 -3.77
C CYS A 541 -19.18 -35.25 -3.91
N ASN A 542 -19.15 -34.50 -5.01
CA ASN A 542 -18.13 -33.47 -5.29
C ASN A 542 -18.63 -32.03 -5.08
N ARG A 543 -19.77 -31.83 -4.42
CA ARG A 543 -20.35 -30.50 -4.17
C ARG A 543 -19.63 -29.79 -3.02
N VAL A 544 -19.66 -28.45 -3.03
CA VAL A 544 -19.12 -27.61 -1.95
C VAL A 544 -19.91 -27.84 -0.66
N ALA A 545 -19.19 -28.06 0.43
CA ALA A 545 -19.79 -28.26 1.74
C ALA A 545 -20.35 -26.94 2.30
N ARG A 546 -21.52 -27.02 2.93
CA ARG A 546 -22.24 -25.87 3.51
C ARG A 546 -22.52 -26.04 5.00
N MET A 547 -22.37 -27.26 5.53
CA MET A 547 -22.61 -27.58 6.93
C MET A 547 -21.56 -28.57 7.47
N CYS A 548 -21.32 -28.54 8.77
CA CYS A 548 -20.41 -29.45 9.46
C CYS A 548 -21.07 -30.07 10.71
N CYS A 549 -20.54 -31.20 11.17
CA CYS A 549 -20.98 -31.87 12.39
C CYS A 549 -20.55 -31.08 13.63
N ALA A 550 -21.51 -30.64 14.46
CA ALA A 550 -21.20 -29.84 15.65
C ALA A 550 -20.34 -30.62 16.67
N SER A 551 -20.62 -31.90 16.89
CA SER A 551 -19.88 -32.72 17.87
C SER A 551 -18.43 -32.94 17.48
N CYS A 552 -18.15 -33.23 16.21
CA CYS A 552 -16.77 -33.34 15.71
C CYS A 552 -16.06 -31.99 15.74
N LYS A 553 -16.77 -30.90 15.47
CA LYS A 553 -16.19 -29.56 15.56
C LYS A 553 -15.76 -29.20 16.97
N ILE A 554 -16.58 -29.53 17.97
CA ILE A 554 -16.22 -29.33 19.39
C ILE A 554 -15.03 -30.22 19.79
N ALA A 555 -14.96 -31.43 19.25
CA ALA A 555 -13.86 -32.36 19.47
C ALA A 555 -12.56 -32.02 18.71
N GLY A 556 -12.51 -30.88 17.98
CA GLY A 556 -11.32 -30.42 17.28
C GLY A 556 -10.98 -31.21 16.01
N VAL A 557 -11.95 -31.90 15.41
CA VAL A 557 -11.76 -32.61 14.13
C VAL A 557 -11.52 -31.59 13.01
N PRO A 558 -10.60 -31.82 12.05
CA PRO A 558 -10.44 -30.96 10.89
C PRO A 558 -11.73 -30.81 10.07
N GLU A 559 -12.08 -29.58 9.66
CA GLU A 559 -13.36 -29.29 8.97
C GLU A 559 -13.50 -30.04 7.64
N GLU A 560 -12.40 -30.31 6.94
CA GLU A 560 -12.37 -31.15 5.73
C GLU A 560 -12.85 -32.60 5.91
N GLN A 561 -12.87 -33.12 7.16
CA GLN A 561 -13.24 -34.51 7.48
C GLN A 561 -14.67 -34.63 8.04
N MET A 562 -15.35 -33.50 8.21
CA MET A 562 -16.68 -33.44 8.84
C MET A 562 -17.64 -32.45 8.17
N SER A 563 -17.37 -32.07 6.93
CA SER A 563 -18.13 -31.07 6.16
C SER A 563 -18.98 -31.70 5.04
N PHE A 564 -20.23 -31.26 4.89
CA PHE A 564 -21.23 -31.83 3.99
C PHE A 564 -21.96 -30.75 3.19
N CYS A 565 -22.33 -31.04 1.94
CA CYS A 565 -23.08 -30.09 1.09
C CYS A 565 -24.57 -30.04 1.41
N SER A 566 -25.13 -31.13 1.96
CA SER A 566 -26.54 -31.26 2.29
C SER A 566 -26.72 -32.22 3.45
N LYS A 567 -27.88 -32.13 4.12
CA LYS A 567 -28.28 -33.05 5.18
C LYS A 567 -28.34 -34.50 4.67
N THR A 568 -28.81 -34.71 3.45
CA THR A 568 -28.84 -36.02 2.80
C THR A 568 -27.43 -36.62 2.65
N CYS A 569 -26.44 -35.81 2.26
CA CYS A 569 -25.06 -36.29 2.17
C CYS A 569 -24.47 -36.61 3.55
N PHE A 570 -24.81 -35.83 4.57
CA PHE A 570 -24.43 -36.11 5.95
C PHE A 570 -25.01 -37.43 6.47
N GLU A 571 -26.30 -37.68 6.20
CA GLU A 571 -27.00 -38.91 6.59
C GLU A 571 -26.47 -40.12 5.83
N ASN A 572 -26.28 -39.99 4.51
CA ASN A 572 -25.74 -41.06 3.64
C ASN A 572 -24.30 -41.42 3.99
N ALA A 573 -23.49 -40.44 4.43
CA ALA A 573 -22.12 -40.69 4.84
C ALA A 573 -22.03 -41.50 6.16
N MET A 574 -23.16 -41.73 6.85
CA MET A 574 -23.20 -42.37 8.16
C MET A 574 -22.16 -41.79 9.14
N HIS A 575 -21.87 -40.48 9.03
CA HIS A 575 -20.75 -39.83 9.72
C HIS A 575 -20.81 -40.04 11.24
N THR A 576 -21.98 -39.92 11.85
CA THR A 576 -22.19 -40.17 13.30
C THR A 576 -21.95 -41.62 13.73
N ALA A 577 -22.01 -42.57 12.80
CA ALA A 577 -21.67 -43.97 13.01
C ALA A 577 -20.24 -44.31 12.54
N SER A 578 -19.45 -43.32 12.11
CA SER A 578 -18.05 -43.53 11.73
C SER A 578 -17.17 -43.77 12.96
N ALA A 579 -16.09 -44.53 12.78
CA ALA A 579 -15.09 -44.74 13.83
C ALA A 579 -14.41 -43.42 14.24
N LEU A 580 -14.26 -42.49 13.30
CA LEU A 580 -13.68 -41.16 13.51
C LEU A 580 -14.54 -40.33 14.46
N HIS A 581 -15.85 -40.24 14.20
CA HIS A 581 -16.80 -39.56 15.08
C HIS A 581 -16.79 -40.15 16.50
N ARG A 582 -16.84 -41.49 16.63
CA ARG A 582 -16.81 -42.16 17.96
C ARG A 582 -15.54 -41.89 18.74
N ARG A 583 -14.37 -41.92 18.10
CA ARG A 583 -13.07 -41.74 18.77
C ARG A 583 -12.89 -40.31 19.29
N GLN A 584 -13.36 -39.32 18.54
CA GLN A 584 -13.12 -37.91 18.84
C GLN A 584 -14.24 -37.30 19.70
N ALA A 585 -15.51 -37.64 19.47
CA ALA A 585 -16.63 -37.04 20.20
C ALA A 585 -16.89 -37.65 21.59
N ASN A 586 -16.54 -38.93 21.81
CA ASN A 586 -16.80 -39.62 23.09
C ASN A 586 -15.82 -39.25 24.21
N GLY A 587 -14.71 -38.56 23.90
CA GLY A 587 -13.69 -38.16 24.88
C GLY A 587 -13.95 -36.82 25.58
N THR A 588 -14.98 -36.07 25.17
CA THR A 588 -15.15 -34.65 25.53
C THR A 588 -16.51 -34.27 26.13
N MET A 589 -17.42 -35.21 26.40
CA MET A 589 -18.79 -34.88 26.84
C MET A 589 -19.21 -35.65 28.09
N SER A 590 -19.17 -34.96 29.24
CA SER A 590 -20.01 -35.27 30.40
C SER A 590 -21.40 -34.66 30.16
N ASP A 591 -22.28 -35.34 29.43
CA ASP A 591 -23.72 -35.00 29.45
C ASP A 591 -24.59 -36.18 29.01
N THR A 592 -25.41 -36.68 29.94
CA THR A 592 -26.30 -37.84 29.82
C THR A 592 -27.62 -37.50 29.12
N GLY A 593 -27.55 -36.81 27.98
CA GLY A 593 -28.70 -36.45 27.15
C GLY A 593 -28.68 -37.14 25.77
N LYS A 594 -29.86 -37.42 25.19
CA LYS A 594 -29.99 -37.86 23.79
C LYS A 594 -29.30 -36.84 22.87
N VAL A 595 -28.08 -37.15 22.41
CA VAL A 595 -27.29 -36.29 21.51
C VAL A 595 -28.08 -36.03 20.24
N GLN A 596 -28.68 -34.84 20.11
CA GLN A 596 -29.28 -34.41 18.85
C GLN A 596 -28.16 -34.18 17.83
N LYS A 597 -28.35 -34.75 16.63
CA LYS A 597 -27.48 -34.56 15.46
C LYS A 597 -27.53 -33.09 15.00
N GLU A 598 -26.81 -32.20 15.68
CA GLU A 598 -26.79 -30.78 15.34
C GLU A 598 -25.76 -30.51 14.24
N LEU A 599 -26.22 -29.84 13.17
CA LEU A 599 -25.40 -29.37 12.05
C LEU A 599 -25.21 -27.85 12.16
N ARG A 600 -24.02 -27.36 11.80
CA ARG A 600 -23.68 -25.94 11.85
C ARG A 600 -23.13 -25.46 10.51
N CYS A 601 -23.35 -24.20 10.19
CA CYS A 601 -22.81 -23.56 8.99
C CYS A 601 -21.29 -23.53 9.04
N VAL A 602 -20.62 -23.95 7.96
CA VAL A 602 -19.14 -23.91 7.85
C VAL A 602 -18.61 -22.47 7.87
N THR A 603 -19.37 -21.51 7.37
CA THR A 603 -18.94 -20.11 7.23
C THR A 603 -19.13 -19.30 8.51
N CYS A 604 -20.31 -19.35 9.14
CA CYS A 604 -20.65 -18.47 10.27
C CYS A 604 -20.96 -19.21 11.57
N ASN A 605 -20.80 -20.54 11.61
CA ASN A 605 -21.06 -21.41 12.77
C ASN A 605 -22.48 -21.36 13.36
N SER A 606 -23.42 -20.72 12.68
CA SER A 606 -24.83 -20.68 13.06
C SER A 606 -25.52 -22.01 12.80
N LYS A 607 -26.61 -22.29 13.53
CA LYS A 607 -27.43 -23.50 13.36
C LYS A 607 -28.07 -23.51 11.97
N VAL A 608 -27.96 -24.63 11.26
CA VAL A 608 -28.66 -24.83 9.99
C VAL A 608 -30.07 -25.35 10.23
N ASP A 609 -31.00 -24.99 9.36
CA ASP A 609 -32.38 -25.45 9.44
C ASP A 609 -32.55 -26.91 8.97
N LYS A 610 -33.80 -27.41 8.98
CA LYS A 610 -34.14 -28.79 8.59
C LYS A 610 -33.76 -29.11 7.13
N ASN A 611 -33.60 -28.10 6.29
CA ASN A 611 -33.24 -28.21 4.88
C ASN A 611 -31.74 -28.05 4.66
N GLY A 612 -30.95 -27.83 5.72
CA GLY A 612 -29.51 -27.64 5.64
C GLY A 612 -29.10 -26.23 5.23
N LEU A 613 -29.99 -25.25 5.41
CA LEU A 613 -29.76 -23.86 5.02
C LEU A 613 -29.47 -23.01 6.26
N CYS A 614 -28.47 -22.13 6.15
CA CYS A 614 -28.11 -21.19 7.20
C CYS A 614 -28.88 -19.88 7.00
N LYS A 615 -29.82 -19.55 7.89
CA LYS A 615 -30.61 -18.30 7.77
C LYS A 615 -29.77 -17.03 7.80
N SER A 616 -28.63 -17.05 8.51
CA SER A 616 -27.70 -15.92 8.60
C SER A 616 -26.92 -15.72 7.29
N CYS A 617 -26.54 -16.80 6.60
CA CYS A 617 -25.84 -16.74 5.31
C CYS A 617 -26.79 -16.72 4.10
N GLN A 618 -28.07 -17.12 4.25
CA GLN A 618 -29.05 -17.15 3.17
C GLN A 618 -29.39 -15.77 2.61
N ARG A 619 -29.19 -14.69 3.39
CA ARG A 619 -29.31 -13.32 2.85
C ARG A 619 -28.27 -13.00 1.77
N SER A 620 -27.19 -13.79 1.66
CA SER A 620 -26.18 -13.69 0.59
C SER A 620 -26.36 -14.73 -0.53
N ALA A 621 -27.27 -15.70 -0.40
CA ALA A 621 -27.33 -16.88 -1.29
C ALA A 621 -28.33 -16.79 -2.46
N ASN A 622 -29.14 -15.72 -2.55
CA ASN A 622 -30.05 -15.51 -3.68
C ASN A 622 -29.37 -14.91 -4.94
N ALA A 623 -28.03 -14.79 -4.94
CA ALA A 623 -27.26 -14.34 -6.10
C ALA A 623 -26.68 -15.50 -6.95
N ASP A 624 -26.91 -16.75 -6.55
CA ASP A 624 -25.99 -17.87 -6.86
C ASP A 624 -26.59 -18.98 -7.74
N GLU A 625 -27.54 -18.65 -8.62
CA GLU A 625 -28.02 -19.58 -9.68
C GLU A 625 -27.30 -19.36 -11.04
N ARG A 626 -26.25 -18.53 -11.08
CA ARG A 626 -25.43 -18.32 -12.29
C ARG A 626 -23.98 -18.75 -12.12
N VAL A 627 -23.73 -19.90 -11.48
CA VAL A 627 -22.40 -20.54 -11.58
C VAL A 627 -22.27 -21.17 -12.96
N ASN A 628 -21.98 -20.34 -13.94
CA ASN A 628 -21.48 -20.77 -15.24
C ASN A 628 -20.04 -21.26 -15.00
N PHE A 629 -19.76 -22.52 -15.34
CA PHE A 629 -18.48 -23.21 -15.11
C PHE A 629 -17.32 -22.71 -15.99
N ALA A 630 -17.36 -21.47 -16.48
CA ALA A 630 -16.32 -20.86 -17.29
C ALA A 630 -15.75 -19.64 -16.55
N GLN A 631 -14.48 -19.79 -16.12
CA GLN A 631 -13.63 -18.81 -15.42
C GLN A 631 -13.89 -18.65 -13.92
N LEU A 632 -13.20 -19.49 -13.13
CA LEU A 632 -12.81 -19.13 -11.76
C LEU A 632 -11.96 -17.85 -11.84
N LYS A 633 -12.58 -16.68 -11.61
CA LYS A 633 -11.87 -15.41 -11.49
C LYS A 633 -11.20 -15.38 -10.12
N HIS A 634 -9.93 -15.78 -10.07
CA HIS A 634 -9.13 -15.78 -8.84
C HIS A 634 -9.04 -14.40 -8.16
N TYR A 635 -9.21 -13.32 -8.93
CA TYR A 635 -9.28 -11.95 -8.45
C TYR A 635 -10.60 -11.29 -8.86
N SER A 636 -11.20 -10.54 -7.94
CA SER A 636 -12.40 -9.75 -8.18
C SER A 636 -12.16 -8.32 -7.77
N ASP A 637 -12.54 -7.39 -8.63
CA ASP A 637 -12.52 -5.95 -8.38
C ASP A 637 -13.95 -5.37 -8.28
N GLU A 638 -14.93 -6.22 -7.96
CA GLU A 638 -16.32 -5.83 -7.84
C GLU A 638 -16.53 -4.84 -6.69
N VAL A 639 -17.12 -3.69 -6.99
CA VAL A 639 -17.36 -2.59 -6.04
C VAL A 639 -18.18 -3.02 -4.82
N ARG A 640 -19.02 -4.06 -4.94
CA ARG A 640 -19.84 -4.58 -3.84
C ARG A 640 -19.00 -5.26 -2.75
N ASP A 641 -17.90 -5.88 -3.15
CA ASP A 641 -17.03 -6.67 -2.28
C ASP A 641 -15.71 -5.93 -1.97
N ASN A 642 -15.35 -4.96 -2.81
CA ASN A 642 -14.14 -4.17 -2.64
C ASN A 642 -14.28 -3.10 -1.54
N SER A 643 -13.48 -3.24 -0.49
CA SER A 643 -13.39 -2.28 0.61
C SER A 643 -12.57 -1.00 0.32
N VAL A 644 -11.94 -0.91 -0.86
CA VAL A 644 -11.06 0.19 -1.25
C VAL A 644 -11.70 0.99 -2.38
N ALA A 645 -12.12 2.21 -2.06
CA ALA A 645 -12.69 3.14 -3.04
C ALA A 645 -11.66 4.15 -3.59
N PHE A 646 -10.54 4.37 -2.88
CA PHE A 646 -9.54 5.37 -3.24
C PHE A 646 -8.16 5.00 -2.71
N VAL A 647 -7.12 5.37 -3.49
CA VAL A 647 -5.71 5.20 -3.13
C VAL A 647 -4.99 6.53 -3.38
N GLN A 648 -4.30 7.03 -2.36
CA GLN A 648 -3.41 8.17 -2.47
C GLN A 648 -1.98 7.72 -2.13
N THR A 649 -1.04 7.91 -3.05
CA THR A 649 0.35 7.52 -2.83
C THR A 649 1.33 8.49 -3.49
N PRO A 650 2.16 9.20 -2.71
CA PRO A 650 3.22 10.05 -3.26
C PRO A 650 4.45 9.24 -3.71
N GLN A 651 4.47 7.92 -3.47
CA GLN A 651 5.67 7.11 -3.61
C GLN A 651 6.04 6.89 -5.08
N TYR A 652 5.08 6.87 -6.00
CA TYR A 652 5.30 6.49 -7.40
C TYR A 652 5.36 7.71 -8.33
N PHE A 653 6.09 8.74 -7.93
CA PHE A 653 6.36 9.93 -8.75
C PHE A 653 7.87 10.09 -8.96
N ARG A 654 8.26 10.72 -10.08
CA ARG A 654 9.66 10.83 -10.54
C ARG A 654 10.63 11.33 -9.46
N ASP A 655 10.20 12.26 -8.62
CA ASP A 655 11.04 12.88 -7.58
C ASP A 655 11.01 12.14 -6.23
N CYS A 656 10.36 10.98 -6.15
CA CYS A 656 10.36 10.21 -4.93
C CYS A 656 11.74 9.57 -4.71
N VAL A 657 12.49 10.11 -3.74
CA VAL A 657 13.83 9.65 -3.30
C VAL A 657 13.87 8.14 -3.01
N GLN A 658 12.75 7.52 -2.64
CA GLN A 658 12.65 6.07 -2.37
C GLN A 658 12.87 5.19 -3.60
N PHE A 659 12.72 5.71 -4.82
CA PHE A 659 12.98 5.02 -6.08
C PHE A 659 14.30 5.42 -6.76
N GLN A 660 15.05 6.37 -6.19
CA GLN A 660 16.36 6.82 -6.72
C GLN A 660 17.55 5.95 -6.26
N ILE A 661 17.31 4.73 -5.73
CA ILE A 661 18.35 3.82 -5.20
C ILE A 661 18.73 2.73 -6.20
#